data_AF-A0A816FCB4-F1
#
_entry.id   AF-A0A816FCB4-F1
#
_cell.length_a   1.000
_cell.length_b   1.000
_cell.length_c   1.000
_cell.angle_alpha   90.00
_cell.angle_beta   90.00
_cell.angle_gamma   90.00
#
_symmetry.space_group_name_H-M   'P 1'
#
loop_
_entity.id
_entity.type
_entity.pdbx_description
1 polymer ?
#
loop_
_entity_poly.entity_id
_entity_poly.type
_entity_poly.pdbx_seq_one_letter_code
_entity_poly.pdbx_strand_id
1 'polypeptide(L)'
;MFFAAVKSLLFITKLLPVNHRSYSLYIRQHYGDYASNLAFHYVKSQLKLNKLKCDLKFLKQCKKENLLPNFVCFHYAKSYNRHESIITKCYHQILRNEINKKKKELTYAYRRSARLKADLSININSLIFSRVLRIANERVTSKTEEWTNGHQGKLDLARTRAQKRAQVQVTRNKHITGRNSPPTPYNIEPIKNLSNKQLSKDEFLALSNGLDYVYPNKKINMPSFISNIETCFVNILGHCTNRPDYEEKDADEATTYNLTPIQLQSATKLRKICDKFCFDSSRQTTDRNANRMLNAVRNLRNDKTIHITKPDKGRGVVILDHSDYLSKMNEIVNDTNTFRPLDADPTIKEEAKLHRKLLALKASGFLSNEEYSICRRVGSQPARLYGLPKTHKDGIPLCPILSATGTFNYGVAKMLVNRLTHLRTHHTVISDTFSFVDQLHSLAIDMSKHKIVSFDVTSLFTNVPLDYTIGLIIEQIYGNHCDCIKNDRNKKRTMDQCNNCQNKINLKWLLDIATKGTHFSFNGNNYIQHNGVAMGSPLGPLLADIFLVHLEKQLMDELNQNGLIFWRRYVDDTFAIIEENTNPQTLLNILNSFHSSIQFTMESESAGSLSFLDINITRLSIPTPTTHSFFETSVYRKPTFTGLLTKFTSFIPIQYKRSVISSMAYRAIRICSSYHLLDKEFKPITSIALANGYPVKFIEEQIGTTLNKYFLNRTRDPLNNSTMASSPVIISSATTTTHDQASAATLAKKNVLLIDIPFVGRPSIVLGKKLINFVKQTRPDIKLQPIPRPPPSVQQQLPRKDPVQKHLQSHLVYQIQCMDCDATYIGKTIRHAITRHIEHGAPKHPCQPGTTTVEPPTLAKDLRRSSRLRSLKTKNTHSLSLDSSPATAVPRKHRSAIYEHQQQTNHSIDWSNWKIIDKDPHGFKLKIRESLAIQQHQPTLNRTMSSTPLIIFPEGLRITKPKVKIKCVRTK
;
A
#
# COMPACT_ATOMS: atom_id res chain seq x y z
N MET A 1 -19.57 27.81 -78.12
CA MET A 1 -18.11 27.96 -77.92
C MET A 1 -17.70 28.32 -76.48
N PHE A 2 -18.37 29.25 -75.77
CA PHE A 2 -17.99 29.66 -74.40
C PHE A 2 -17.97 28.51 -73.36
N PHE A 3 -18.94 27.59 -73.42
CA PHE A 3 -19.01 26.42 -72.52
C PHE A 3 -17.93 25.35 -72.77
N ALA A 4 -17.43 25.22 -74.02
CA ALA A 4 -16.34 24.31 -74.36
C ALA A 4 -14.99 24.88 -73.88
N ALA A 5 -14.77 26.19 -74.06
CA ALA A 5 -13.57 26.88 -73.56
C ALA A 5 -13.45 26.84 -72.03
N VAL A 6 -14.56 26.99 -71.29
CA VAL A 6 -14.57 26.89 -69.82
C VAL A 6 -14.27 25.45 -69.34
N LYS A 7 -14.77 24.42 -70.02
CA LYS A 7 -14.45 23.02 -69.70
C LYS A 7 -12.98 22.67 -70.01
N SER A 8 -12.43 23.17 -71.11
CA SER A 8 -11.01 23.00 -71.46
C SER A 8 -10.07 23.72 -70.49
N LEU A 9 -10.41 24.94 -70.05
CA LEU A 9 -9.65 25.68 -69.03
C LEU A 9 -9.71 24.99 -67.65
N LEU A 10 -10.86 24.39 -67.29
CA LEU A 10 -11.02 23.57 -66.08
C LEU A 10 -10.20 22.26 -66.12
N PHE A 11 -10.02 21.68 -67.31
CA PHE A 11 -9.17 20.50 -67.52
C PHE A 11 -7.67 20.84 -67.46
N ILE A 12 -7.24 21.91 -68.13
CA ILE A 12 -5.83 22.36 -68.12
C ILE A 12 -5.37 22.71 -66.70
N THR A 13 -6.23 23.32 -65.88
CA THR A 13 -5.91 23.60 -64.47
C THR A 13 -5.77 22.35 -63.59
N LYS A 14 -6.20 21.15 -64.03
CA LYS A 14 -5.90 19.85 -63.36
C LYS A 14 -4.47 19.37 -63.61
N LEU A 15 -3.89 19.73 -64.75
CA LEU A 15 -2.55 19.30 -65.18
C LEU A 15 -1.43 20.21 -64.65
N LEU A 16 -1.76 21.31 -63.98
CA LEU A 16 -0.76 22.19 -63.37
C LEU A 16 -0.04 21.48 -62.21
N PRO A 17 1.29 21.59 -62.08
CA PRO A 17 2.12 20.91 -61.07
C PRO A 17 1.90 21.41 -59.63
N VAL A 18 0.85 22.21 -59.42
CA VAL A 18 0.45 22.85 -58.17
C VAL A 18 -0.59 21.97 -57.47
N ASN A 19 -0.13 21.16 -56.51
CA ASN A 19 -0.99 20.25 -55.73
C ASN A 19 -1.34 20.82 -54.34
N HIS A 20 -2.25 20.15 -53.63
CA HIS A 20 -2.72 20.59 -52.31
C HIS A 20 -1.61 20.82 -51.28
N ARG A 21 -0.45 20.16 -51.39
CA ARG A 21 0.65 20.23 -50.41
C ARG A 21 1.73 21.23 -50.82
N SER A 22 1.92 21.46 -52.12
CA SER A 22 3.02 22.27 -52.66
C SER A 22 2.63 23.66 -53.16
N TYR A 23 1.33 24.00 -53.24
CA TYR A 23 0.90 25.24 -53.90
C TYR A 23 1.52 26.53 -53.34
N SER A 24 1.75 26.61 -52.03
CA SER A 24 2.39 27.77 -51.41
C SER A 24 3.88 27.87 -51.79
N LEU A 25 4.58 26.74 -51.93
CA LEU A 25 5.98 26.71 -52.37
C LEU A 25 6.11 27.12 -53.84
N TYR A 26 5.22 26.61 -54.68
CA TYR A 26 5.18 26.98 -56.10
C TYR A 26 4.93 28.48 -56.29
N ILE A 27 3.92 29.04 -55.60
CA ILE A 27 3.61 30.48 -55.71
C ILE A 27 4.77 31.32 -55.15
N ARG A 28 5.44 30.85 -54.09
CA ARG A 28 6.63 31.51 -53.54
C ARG A 28 7.77 31.58 -54.54
N GLN A 29 8.05 30.47 -55.23
CA GLN A 29 9.14 30.39 -56.21
C GLN A 29 8.90 31.26 -57.45
N HIS A 30 7.65 31.35 -57.93
CA HIS A 30 7.34 32.02 -59.21
C HIS A 30 6.75 33.43 -59.06
N TYR A 31 6.15 33.77 -57.93
CA TYR A 31 5.48 35.05 -57.70
C TYR A 31 5.91 35.74 -56.38
N GLY A 32 6.92 35.18 -55.70
CA GLY A 32 7.48 35.71 -54.47
C GLY A 32 6.65 35.44 -53.21
N ASP A 33 7.22 35.81 -52.07
CA ASP A 33 6.66 35.54 -50.74
C ASP A 33 5.32 36.23 -50.50
N TYR A 34 5.14 37.44 -51.03
CA TYR A 34 3.90 38.20 -50.85
C TYR A 34 2.69 37.48 -51.47
N ALA A 35 2.80 37.05 -52.73
CA ALA A 35 1.75 36.31 -53.42
C ALA A 35 1.47 34.93 -52.77
N SER A 36 2.52 34.25 -52.31
CA SER A 36 2.39 32.98 -51.59
C SER A 36 1.60 33.14 -50.29
N ASN A 37 1.93 34.18 -49.52
CA ASN A 37 1.24 34.50 -48.28
C ASN A 37 -0.23 34.88 -48.54
N LEU A 38 -0.52 35.66 -49.58
CA LEU A 38 -1.89 35.97 -50.01
C LEU A 38 -2.68 34.70 -50.34
N ALA A 39 -2.10 33.78 -51.12
CA ALA A 39 -2.75 32.51 -51.49
C ALA A 39 -3.00 31.62 -50.26
N PHE A 40 -2.03 31.52 -49.35
CA PHE A 40 -2.19 30.79 -48.09
C PHE A 40 -3.31 31.38 -47.23
N HIS A 41 -3.29 32.70 -47.03
CA HIS A 41 -4.30 33.38 -46.23
C HIS A 41 -5.69 33.35 -46.87
N TYR A 42 -5.79 33.38 -48.20
CA TYR A 42 -7.04 33.20 -48.91
C TYR A 42 -7.66 31.83 -48.64
N VAL A 43 -6.90 30.74 -48.82
CA VAL A 43 -7.37 29.36 -48.56
C VAL A 43 -7.78 29.19 -47.09
N LYS A 44 -6.99 29.73 -46.15
CA LYS A 44 -7.32 29.70 -44.72
C LYS A 44 -8.59 30.50 -44.41
N SER A 45 -8.78 31.64 -45.06
CA SER A 45 -9.98 32.48 -44.92
C SER A 45 -11.23 31.78 -45.46
N GLN A 46 -11.13 31.04 -46.56
CA GLN A 46 -12.21 30.25 -47.13
C GLN A 46 -12.66 29.09 -46.22
N LEU A 47 -11.71 28.40 -45.57
CA LEU A 47 -12.02 27.39 -44.56
C LEU A 47 -12.75 28.00 -43.36
N LYS A 48 -12.26 29.15 -42.85
CA LYS A 48 -12.91 29.86 -41.73
C LYS A 48 -14.32 30.33 -42.09
N LEU A 49 -14.51 30.89 -43.29
CA LEU A 49 -15.80 31.36 -43.79
C LEU A 49 -16.83 30.23 -43.82
N ASN A 50 -16.48 29.09 -44.42
CA ASN A 50 -17.42 27.98 -44.56
C ASN A 50 -17.67 27.23 -43.24
N LYS A 51 -16.68 27.16 -42.34
CA LYS A 51 -16.90 26.71 -40.97
C LYS A 51 -17.92 27.58 -40.24
N LEU A 52 -17.80 28.90 -40.32
CA LEU A 52 -18.75 29.83 -39.72
C LEU A 52 -20.16 29.68 -40.29
N LYS A 53 -20.31 29.37 -41.60
CA LYS A 53 -21.61 29.04 -42.20
C LYS A 53 -22.20 27.76 -41.58
N CYS A 54 -21.38 26.71 -41.39
CA CYS A 54 -21.81 25.46 -40.76
C CYS A 54 -22.20 25.67 -39.29
N ASP A 55 -21.37 26.37 -38.52
CA ASP A 55 -21.64 26.71 -37.12
C ASP A 55 -22.95 27.51 -37.00
N LEU A 56 -23.19 28.49 -37.89
CA LEU A 56 -24.43 29.25 -37.92
C LEU A 56 -25.65 28.41 -38.28
N LYS A 57 -25.51 27.47 -39.23
CA LYS A 57 -26.59 26.53 -39.58
C LYS A 57 -26.96 25.68 -38.37
N PHE A 58 -25.97 25.13 -37.67
CA PHE A 58 -26.14 24.37 -36.43
C PHE A 58 -26.84 25.18 -35.33
N LEU A 59 -26.37 26.40 -35.04
CA LEU A 59 -26.94 27.25 -33.99
C LEU A 59 -28.37 27.72 -34.33
N LYS A 60 -28.64 28.05 -35.59
CA LYS A 60 -30.00 28.37 -36.07
C LYS A 60 -30.93 27.17 -35.92
N GLN A 61 -30.45 25.96 -36.22
CA GLN A 61 -31.23 24.73 -36.03
C GLN A 61 -31.51 24.48 -34.55
N CYS A 62 -30.52 24.64 -33.67
CA CYS A 62 -30.73 24.55 -32.22
C CYS A 62 -31.79 25.54 -31.74
N LYS A 63 -31.77 26.79 -32.23
CA LYS A 63 -32.80 27.79 -31.90
C LYS A 63 -34.18 27.41 -32.44
N LYS A 64 -34.27 26.88 -33.66
CA LYS A 64 -35.54 26.47 -34.31
C LYS A 64 -36.20 25.30 -33.56
N GLU A 65 -35.40 24.33 -33.12
CA GLU A 65 -35.87 23.13 -32.40
C GLU A 65 -35.88 23.30 -30.87
N ASN A 66 -35.64 24.52 -30.37
CA ASN A 66 -35.57 24.83 -28.93
C ASN A 66 -34.55 23.96 -28.15
N LEU A 67 -33.43 23.63 -28.78
CA LEU A 67 -32.33 22.85 -28.22
C LEU A 67 -31.22 23.75 -27.66
N LEU A 68 -30.66 23.38 -26.52
CA LEU A 68 -29.57 24.11 -25.86
C LEU A 68 -28.24 23.34 -25.96
N PRO A 69 -27.26 23.82 -26.75
CA PRO A 69 -25.93 23.23 -26.80
C PRO A 69 -25.20 23.32 -25.45
N ASN A 70 -24.41 22.30 -25.10
CA ASN A 70 -23.71 22.24 -23.80
C ASN A 70 -22.84 23.45 -23.48
N PHE A 71 -22.21 24.07 -24.47
CA PHE A 71 -21.34 25.24 -24.25
C PHE A 71 -22.13 26.52 -23.93
N VAL A 72 -23.44 26.55 -24.20
CA VAL A 72 -24.35 27.63 -23.80
C VAL A 72 -24.78 27.44 -22.34
N CYS A 73 -24.73 26.21 -21.83
CA CYS A 73 -25.14 25.86 -20.48
C CYS A 73 -23.99 25.99 -19.47
N PHE A 74 -24.01 27.03 -18.63
CA PHE A 74 -23.12 27.13 -17.47
C PHE A 74 -23.60 26.25 -16.31
N HIS A 75 -22.65 25.74 -15.52
CA HIS A 75 -22.93 24.92 -14.34
C HIS A 75 -23.29 25.81 -13.14
N TYR A 76 -24.33 25.46 -12.41
CA TYR A 76 -24.76 26.14 -11.19
C TYR A 76 -25.02 25.13 -10.07
N ALA A 77 -24.97 25.59 -8.82
CA ALA A 77 -25.21 24.74 -7.67
C ALA A 77 -26.70 24.31 -7.60
N LYS A 78 -26.96 23.06 -7.20
CA LYS A 78 -28.32 22.50 -7.12
C LYS A 78 -29.30 23.32 -6.24
N SER A 79 -28.79 24.14 -5.33
CA SER A 79 -29.57 25.08 -4.51
C SER A 79 -30.34 26.11 -5.34
N TYR A 80 -29.88 26.42 -6.57
CA TYR A 80 -30.51 27.39 -7.47
C TYR A 80 -31.58 26.78 -8.39
N ASN A 81 -31.93 25.51 -8.24
CA ASN A 81 -32.97 24.84 -9.04
C ASN A 81 -34.34 25.55 -8.97
N ARG A 82 -34.61 26.32 -7.90
CA ARG A 82 -35.86 27.12 -7.77
C ARG A 82 -35.97 28.26 -8.81
N HIS A 83 -34.86 28.61 -9.47
CA HIS A 83 -34.80 29.66 -10.49
C HIS A 83 -34.61 29.09 -11.91
N GLU A 84 -35.00 27.83 -12.16
CA GLU A 84 -34.82 27.13 -13.43
C GLU A 84 -35.40 27.89 -14.63
N SER A 85 -36.51 28.62 -14.45
CA SER A 85 -37.12 29.46 -15.50
C SER A 85 -36.23 30.64 -15.91
N ILE A 86 -35.61 31.33 -14.95
CA ILE A 86 -34.67 32.45 -15.17
C ILE A 86 -33.40 31.92 -15.85
N ILE A 87 -32.87 30.81 -15.36
CA ILE A 87 -31.66 30.18 -15.91
C ILE A 87 -31.90 29.73 -17.36
N THR A 88 -33.07 29.16 -17.64
CA THR A 88 -33.46 28.78 -19.01
C THR A 88 -33.56 29.99 -19.92
N LYS A 89 -34.13 31.12 -19.45
CA LYS A 89 -34.13 32.39 -20.21
C LYS A 89 -32.70 32.87 -20.48
N CYS A 90 -31.79 32.78 -19.50
CA CYS A 90 -30.38 33.13 -19.68
C CYS A 90 -29.70 32.26 -20.75
N TYR A 91 -29.94 30.94 -20.77
CA TYR A 91 -29.38 30.07 -21.80
C TYR A 91 -29.86 30.44 -23.22
N HIS A 92 -31.15 30.73 -23.39
CA HIS A 92 -31.67 31.18 -24.69
C HIS A 92 -31.09 32.55 -25.09
N GLN A 93 -30.84 33.44 -24.13
CA GLN A 93 -30.18 34.72 -24.40
C GLN A 93 -28.72 34.54 -24.83
N ILE A 94 -27.97 33.66 -24.17
CA ILE A 94 -26.58 33.34 -24.56
C ILE A 94 -26.56 32.72 -25.97
N LEU A 95 -27.50 31.83 -26.30
CA LEU A 95 -27.62 31.25 -27.65
C LEU A 95 -27.88 32.33 -28.71
N ARG A 96 -28.78 33.29 -28.45
CA ARG A 96 -29.04 34.42 -29.36
C ARG A 96 -27.79 35.29 -29.53
N ASN A 97 -27.09 35.58 -28.45
CA ASN A 97 -25.86 36.37 -28.47
C ASN A 97 -24.76 35.67 -29.29
N GLU A 98 -24.61 34.35 -29.15
CA GLU A 98 -23.64 33.59 -29.93
C GLU A 98 -23.99 33.56 -31.42
N ILE A 99 -25.27 33.41 -31.78
CA ILE A 99 -25.72 33.52 -33.18
C ILE A 99 -25.36 34.90 -33.75
N ASN A 100 -25.63 35.98 -33.01
CA ASN A 100 -25.35 37.34 -33.45
C ASN A 100 -23.84 37.58 -33.59
N LYS A 101 -23.03 37.08 -32.65
CA LYS A 101 -21.57 37.10 -32.73
C LYS A 101 -21.07 36.38 -33.98
N LYS A 102 -21.55 35.16 -34.24
CA LYS A 102 -21.17 34.37 -35.41
C LYS A 102 -21.60 35.01 -36.73
N LYS A 103 -22.75 35.69 -36.78
CA LYS A 103 -23.16 36.51 -37.94
C LYS A 103 -22.17 37.64 -38.21
N LYS A 104 -21.76 38.39 -37.19
CA LYS A 104 -20.75 39.46 -37.32
C LYS A 104 -19.40 38.91 -37.81
N GLU A 105 -18.96 37.79 -37.23
CA GLU A 105 -17.74 37.09 -37.66
C GLU A 105 -17.82 36.62 -39.12
N LEU A 106 -18.98 36.12 -39.55
CA LEU A 106 -19.22 35.69 -40.93
C LEU A 106 -19.10 36.87 -41.91
N THR A 107 -19.73 38.00 -41.61
CA THR A 107 -19.63 39.20 -42.44
C THR A 107 -18.19 39.68 -42.58
N TYR A 108 -17.43 39.70 -41.47
CA TYR A 108 -16.01 40.07 -41.51
C TYR A 108 -15.18 39.07 -42.32
N ALA A 109 -15.38 37.77 -42.11
CA ALA A 109 -14.68 36.72 -42.85
C ALA A 109 -15.00 36.76 -44.36
N TYR A 110 -16.24 37.10 -44.73
CA TYR A 110 -16.66 37.27 -46.11
C TYR A 110 -15.93 38.45 -46.76
N ARG A 111 -15.96 39.62 -46.13
CA ARG A 111 -15.26 40.83 -46.62
C ARG A 111 -13.75 40.62 -46.72
N ARG A 112 -13.14 39.95 -45.73
CA ARG A 112 -11.71 39.62 -45.75
C ARG A 112 -11.38 38.66 -46.88
N SER A 113 -12.21 37.63 -47.10
CA SER A 113 -11.96 36.68 -48.17
C SER A 113 -12.16 37.27 -49.56
N ALA A 114 -13.11 38.21 -49.71
CA ALA A 114 -13.32 38.93 -50.97
C ALA A 114 -12.11 39.82 -51.30
N ARG A 115 -11.59 40.57 -50.32
CA ARG A 115 -10.35 41.36 -50.47
C ARG A 115 -9.16 40.49 -50.86
N LEU A 116 -8.87 39.43 -50.10
CA LEU A 116 -7.80 38.50 -50.41
C LEU A 116 -7.95 37.84 -51.80
N LYS A 117 -9.19 37.63 -52.26
CA LYS A 117 -9.45 37.10 -53.61
C LYS A 117 -9.09 38.12 -54.69
N ALA A 118 -9.50 39.38 -54.51
CA ALA A 118 -9.21 40.47 -55.43
C ALA A 118 -7.70 40.76 -55.49
N ASP A 119 -7.05 40.88 -54.33
CA ASP A 119 -5.60 41.10 -54.23
C ASP A 119 -4.85 39.95 -54.90
N LEU A 120 -5.25 38.71 -54.64
CA LEU A 120 -4.62 37.55 -55.26
C LEU A 120 -4.82 37.54 -56.78
N SER A 121 -5.99 37.92 -57.31
CA SER A 121 -6.22 37.94 -58.77
C SER A 121 -5.34 38.92 -59.54
N ILE A 122 -4.81 39.95 -58.86
CA ILE A 122 -3.92 40.95 -59.46
C ILE A 122 -2.45 40.49 -59.37
N ASN A 123 -2.10 39.69 -58.36
CA ASN A 123 -0.71 39.32 -58.05
C ASN A 123 -0.25 37.99 -58.67
N ILE A 124 -1.14 37.19 -59.25
CA ILE A 124 -0.81 35.93 -59.93
C ILE A 124 -1.61 35.78 -61.22
N ASN A 125 -1.09 35.04 -62.20
CA ASN A 125 -1.78 34.88 -63.47
C ASN A 125 -3.13 34.14 -63.32
N SER A 126 -4.02 34.36 -64.29
CA SER A 126 -5.41 33.86 -64.27
C SER A 126 -5.51 32.33 -64.14
N LEU A 127 -4.53 31.59 -64.67
CA LEU A 127 -4.49 30.14 -64.65
C LEU A 127 -4.13 29.58 -63.25
N ILE A 128 -3.08 30.12 -62.63
CA ILE A 128 -2.66 29.76 -61.27
C ILE A 128 -3.70 30.25 -60.25
N PHE A 129 -4.27 31.44 -60.46
CA PHE A 129 -5.38 31.95 -59.65
C PHE A 129 -6.56 30.99 -59.63
N SER A 130 -7.00 30.53 -60.81
CA SER A 130 -8.08 29.55 -60.94
C SER A 130 -7.77 28.23 -60.23
N ARG A 131 -6.52 27.77 -60.27
CA ARG A 131 -6.09 26.57 -59.54
C ARG A 131 -6.12 26.76 -58.03
N VAL A 132 -5.70 27.91 -57.50
CA VAL A 132 -5.77 28.22 -56.07
C VAL A 132 -7.22 28.31 -55.58
N LEU A 133 -8.12 28.92 -56.37
CA LEU A 133 -9.55 28.92 -56.07
C LEU A 133 -10.11 27.49 -55.99
N ARG A 134 -9.71 26.62 -56.92
CA ARG A 134 -10.16 25.22 -56.92
C ARG A 134 -9.62 24.45 -55.72
N ILE A 135 -8.33 24.62 -55.37
CA ILE A 135 -7.72 24.02 -54.17
C ILE A 135 -8.45 24.46 -52.90
N ALA A 136 -8.85 25.74 -52.81
CA ALA A 136 -9.65 26.25 -51.71
C ALA A 136 -11.01 25.55 -51.64
N ASN A 137 -11.72 25.43 -52.76
CA ASN A 137 -13.03 24.79 -52.83
C ASN A 137 -12.97 23.28 -52.53
N GLU A 138 -11.98 22.57 -53.07
CA GLU A 138 -11.74 21.14 -52.79
C GLU A 138 -11.51 20.90 -51.28
N ARG A 139 -10.67 21.73 -50.64
CA ARG A 139 -10.43 21.66 -49.18
C ARG A 139 -11.67 22.03 -48.36
N VAL A 140 -12.42 23.05 -48.79
CA VAL A 140 -13.67 23.44 -48.14
C VAL A 140 -14.68 22.31 -48.23
N THR A 141 -14.84 21.67 -49.40
CA THR A 141 -15.82 20.60 -49.61
C THR A 141 -15.53 19.42 -48.69
N SER A 142 -14.28 18.94 -48.67
CA SER A 142 -13.84 17.85 -47.79
C SER A 142 -14.08 18.15 -46.29
N LYS A 143 -13.80 19.38 -45.84
CA LYS A 143 -14.00 19.77 -44.44
C LYS A 143 -15.46 20.08 -44.08
N THR A 144 -16.27 20.51 -45.04
CA THR A 144 -17.68 20.85 -44.81
C THR A 144 -18.50 19.63 -44.44
N GLU A 145 -18.22 18.47 -45.04
CA GLU A 145 -18.85 17.20 -44.69
C GLU A 145 -18.52 16.78 -43.24
N GLU A 146 -17.23 16.82 -42.86
CA GLU A 146 -16.78 16.54 -41.49
C GLU A 146 -17.45 17.45 -40.45
N TRP A 147 -17.53 18.77 -40.73
CA TRP A 147 -18.21 19.70 -39.83
C TRP A 147 -19.72 19.48 -39.77
N THR A 148 -20.36 19.15 -40.90
CA THR A 148 -21.80 18.92 -40.95
C THR A 148 -22.16 17.65 -40.18
N ASN A 149 -21.41 16.56 -40.37
CA ASN A 149 -21.60 15.30 -39.63
C ASN A 149 -21.35 15.49 -38.13
N GLY A 150 -20.29 16.22 -37.76
CA GLY A 150 -20.00 16.56 -36.37
C GLY A 150 -21.07 17.45 -35.72
N HIS A 151 -21.74 18.33 -36.48
CA HIS A 151 -22.88 19.11 -35.99
C HIS A 151 -24.17 18.29 -35.90
N GLN A 152 -24.39 17.38 -36.85
CA GLN A 152 -25.54 16.47 -36.83
C GLN A 152 -25.52 15.58 -35.59
N GLY A 153 -24.38 14.95 -35.28
CA GLY A 153 -24.23 14.16 -34.05
C GLY A 153 -24.43 14.98 -32.77
N LYS A 154 -24.08 16.27 -32.76
CA LYS A 154 -24.37 17.17 -31.64
C LYS A 154 -25.86 17.52 -31.54
N LEU A 155 -26.56 17.69 -32.66
CA LEU A 155 -28.00 17.91 -32.70
C LEU A 155 -28.75 16.69 -32.17
N ASP A 156 -28.39 15.49 -32.62
CA ASP A 156 -29.06 14.25 -32.20
C ASP A 156 -28.86 13.98 -30.71
N LEU A 157 -27.68 14.27 -30.18
CA LEU A 157 -27.41 14.22 -28.74
C LEU A 157 -28.23 15.26 -27.96
N ALA A 158 -28.42 16.45 -28.51
CA ALA A 158 -29.24 17.50 -27.90
C ALA A 158 -30.74 17.15 -27.93
N ARG A 159 -31.24 16.58 -29.04
CA ARG A 159 -32.61 16.06 -29.18
C ARG A 159 -32.89 14.95 -28.17
N THR A 160 -31.98 13.98 -28.05
CA THR A 160 -32.07 12.89 -27.06
C THR A 160 -32.15 13.43 -25.62
N ARG A 161 -31.39 14.49 -25.30
CA ARG A 161 -31.43 15.13 -23.98
C ARG A 161 -32.73 15.91 -23.75
N ALA A 162 -33.25 16.58 -24.78
CA ALA A 162 -34.53 17.28 -24.70
C ALA A 162 -35.69 16.29 -24.48
N GLN A 163 -35.70 15.15 -25.19
CA GLN A 163 -36.66 14.06 -24.98
C GLN A 163 -36.59 13.50 -23.55
N LYS A 164 -35.38 13.24 -23.02
CA LYS A 164 -35.19 12.81 -21.63
C LYS A 164 -35.67 13.85 -20.61
N ARG A 165 -35.51 15.16 -20.89
CA ARG A 165 -36.01 16.23 -20.01
C ARG A 165 -37.54 16.32 -20.02
N ALA A 166 -38.16 16.16 -21.19
CA ALA A 166 -39.62 16.16 -21.33
C ALA A 166 -40.27 14.97 -20.60
N GLN A 167 -39.68 13.76 -20.68
CA GLN A 167 -40.16 12.59 -19.93
C GLN A 167 -40.03 12.77 -18.41
N VAL A 168 -38.99 13.45 -17.92
CA VAL A 168 -38.75 13.70 -16.48
C VAL A 168 -39.72 14.72 -15.86
N GLN A 169 -40.40 15.55 -16.67
CA GLN A 169 -41.33 16.56 -16.16
C GLN A 169 -42.73 15.99 -15.90
N VAL A 170 -43.12 14.92 -16.60
CA VAL A 170 -44.40 14.21 -16.39
C VAL A 170 -44.33 13.22 -15.21
N THR A 171 -43.14 12.68 -14.89
CA THR A 171 -42.96 11.75 -13.76
C THR A 171 -42.74 12.43 -12.40
N ARG A 172 -42.71 13.77 -12.36
CA ARG A 172 -42.25 14.54 -11.18
C ARG A 172 -43.26 14.64 -10.04
N ASN A 173 -44.49 14.18 -10.22
CA ASN A 173 -45.53 14.18 -9.18
C ASN A 173 -45.83 12.80 -8.54
N LYS A 174 -45.01 11.75 -8.76
CA LYS A 174 -45.26 10.45 -8.12
C LYS A 174 -44.09 9.74 -7.43
N HIS A 175 -42.85 10.23 -7.47
CA HIS A 175 -41.73 9.49 -6.84
C HIS A 175 -40.70 10.37 -6.12
N ILE A 176 -40.93 10.63 -4.83
CA ILE A 176 -39.85 10.72 -3.83
C ILE A 176 -39.77 9.34 -3.15
N THR A 177 -39.26 8.36 -3.88
CA THR A 177 -38.67 7.10 -3.38
C THR A 177 -38.20 6.30 -4.60
N GLY A 178 -36.99 5.74 -4.54
CA GLY A 178 -36.51 4.73 -5.49
C GLY A 178 -35.79 5.26 -6.74
N ARG A 179 -34.46 5.41 -6.66
CA ARG A 179 -33.60 5.25 -7.86
C ARG A 179 -33.30 3.77 -8.01
N ASN A 180 -33.91 3.14 -9.01
CA ASN A 180 -33.42 1.90 -9.55
C ASN A 180 -32.16 2.21 -10.37
N SER A 181 -31.00 1.87 -9.80
CA SER A 181 -29.93 1.29 -10.61
C SER A 181 -30.55 0.16 -11.45
N PRO A 182 -30.02 -0.16 -12.66
CA PRO A 182 -30.37 -1.46 -13.25
C PRO A 182 -30.15 -2.51 -12.15
N PRO A 183 -31.07 -3.47 -11.95
CA PRO A 183 -30.87 -4.51 -10.95
C PRO A 183 -29.52 -5.14 -11.25
N THR A 184 -28.54 -4.90 -10.37
CA THR A 184 -27.29 -5.62 -10.44
C THR A 184 -27.66 -7.06 -10.12
N PRO A 185 -27.40 -8.04 -10.99
CA PRO A 185 -27.70 -9.45 -10.71
C PRO A 185 -26.85 -10.02 -9.56
N TYR A 186 -26.02 -9.18 -8.94
CA TYR A 186 -25.08 -9.53 -7.88
C TYR A 186 -25.50 -8.84 -6.58
N ASN A 187 -26.14 -9.60 -5.68
CA ASN A 187 -26.47 -9.15 -4.34
C ASN A 187 -25.22 -9.29 -3.45
N ILE A 188 -24.73 -8.17 -2.90
CA ILE A 188 -23.58 -8.20 -1.97
C ILE A 188 -24.15 -8.27 -0.57
N GLU A 189 -23.92 -9.41 0.10
CA GLU A 189 -24.26 -9.62 1.50
C GLU A 189 -22.97 -9.71 2.34
N PRO A 190 -22.48 -8.57 2.83
CA PRO A 190 -21.16 -8.51 3.45
C PRO A 190 -21.18 -8.86 4.93
N ILE A 191 -22.36 -8.95 5.58
CA ILE A 191 -22.50 -9.18 7.02
C ILE A 191 -23.10 -10.58 7.23
N LYS A 192 -22.37 -11.42 7.97
CA LYS A 192 -22.90 -12.66 8.56
C LYS A 192 -23.06 -12.43 10.06
N ASN A 193 -24.28 -12.13 10.50
CA ASN A 193 -24.58 -11.95 11.91
C ASN A 193 -24.94 -13.30 12.53
N LEU A 194 -24.08 -13.79 13.42
CA LEU A 194 -24.22 -15.04 14.17
C LEU A 194 -24.39 -14.76 15.68
N SER A 195 -24.60 -13.49 16.04
CA SER A 195 -24.83 -13.04 17.41
C SER A 195 -26.32 -12.82 17.65
N ASN A 196 -26.71 -12.80 18.93
CA ASN A 196 -28.06 -12.43 19.33
C ASN A 196 -28.34 -10.92 19.21
N LYS A 197 -27.31 -10.10 18.93
CA LYS A 197 -27.46 -8.65 18.78
C LYS A 197 -28.25 -8.30 17.52
N GLN A 198 -29.34 -7.57 17.72
CA GLN A 198 -30.02 -6.86 16.64
C GLN A 198 -29.29 -5.54 16.33
N LEU A 199 -28.84 -5.38 15.09
CA LEU A 199 -28.17 -4.16 14.65
C LEU A 199 -29.20 -3.05 14.38
N SER A 200 -28.93 -1.87 14.90
CA SER A 200 -29.63 -0.66 14.45
C SER A 200 -29.37 -0.39 12.96
N LYS A 201 -30.24 0.38 12.32
CA LYS A 201 -30.10 0.76 10.90
C LYS A 201 -28.74 1.39 10.58
N ASP A 202 -28.23 2.22 11.50
CA ASP A 202 -26.94 2.89 11.32
C ASP A 202 -25.75 1.95 11.54
N GLU A 203 -25.83 1.02 12.49
CA GLU A 203 -24.81 -0.02 12.69
C GLU A 203 -24.74 -0.98 11.49
N PHE A 204 -25.90 -1.42 11.00
CA PHE A 204 -25.99 -2.23 9.78
C PHE A 204 -25.36 -1.50 8.59
N LEU A 205 -25.73 -0.24 8.36
CA LEU A 205 -25.17 0.55 7.26
C LEU A 205 -23.67 0.82 7.43
N ALA A 206 -23.20 0.99 8.67
CA ALA A 206 -21.79 1.18 8.96
C ALA A 206 -20.96 -0.06 8.59
N LEU A 207 -21.46 -1.26 8.93
CA LEU A 207 -20.81 -2.52 8.65
C LEU A 207 -21.02 -3.00 7.19
N SER A 208 -22.13 -2.63 6.54
CA SER A 208 -22.45 -3.11 5.19
C SER A 208 -21.49 -2.60 4.11
N ASN A 209 -20.72 -1.56 4.41
CA ASN A 209 -19.66 -1.10 3.55
C ASN A 209 -18.38 -1.96 3.62
N GLY A 210 -18.30 -2.88 4.58
CA GLY A 210 -17.17 -3.75 4.84
C GLY A 210 -16.16 -3.18 5.84
N LEU A 211 -15.34 -4.06 6.44
CA LEU A 211 -14.33 -3.69 7.42
C LEU A 211 -13.21 -2.80 6.85
N ASP A 212 -12.90 -2.92 5.56
CA ASP A 212 -11.89 -2.09 4.87
C ASP A 212 -12.40 -0.69 4.50
N TYR A 213 -13.68 -0.40 4.74
CA TYR A 213 -14.25 0.91 4.42
C TYR A 213 -13.65 2.01 5.31
N VAL A 214 -13.41 3.17 4.73
CA VAL A 214 -12.89 4.34 5.44
C VAL A 214 -13.92 5.45 5.38
N TYR A 215 -14.43 5.84 6.54
CA TYR A 215 -15.23 7.05 6.68
C TYR A 215 -14.31 8.28 6.74
N PRO A 216 -14.69 9.41 6.12
CA PRO A 216 -13.90 10.62 6.19
C PRO A 216 -13.78 11.12 7.63
N ASN A 217 -12.56 11.20 8.14
CA ASN A 217 -12.23 11.85 9.40
C ASN A 217 -11.22 12.97 9.12
N LYS A 218 -11.53 14.17 9.60
CA LYS A 218 -10.78 15.40 9.30
C LYS A 218 -9.72 15.74 10.32
N LYS A 219 -9.72 15.05 11.45
CA LYS A 219 -8.71 15.25 12.48
C LYS A 219 -7.38 14.73 11.94
N ILE A 220 -6.49 15.65 11.58
CA ILE A 220 -5.12 15.34 11.24
C ILE A 220 -4.37 15.05 12.54
N ASN A 221 -3.69 13.91 12.61
CA ASN A 221 -2.72 13.67 13.66
C ASN A 221 -1.49 14.58 13.41
N MET A 222 -1.51 15.76 14.03
CA MET A 222 -0.47 16.78 13.85
C MET A 222 0.92 16.30 14.32
N PRO A 223 1.07 15.64 15.49
CA PRO A 223 2.37 15.07 15.90
C PRO A 223 2.97 14.10 14.87
N SER A 224 2.14 13.20 14.32
CA SER A 224 2.58 12.26 13.27
C SER A 224 2.93 12.99 11.97
N PHE A 225 2.12 13.97 11.55
CA PHE A 225 2.39 14.75 10.35
C PHE A 225 3.70 15.56 10.46
N ILE A 226 3.90 16.27 11.58
CA ILE A 226 5.10 17.07 11.84
C ILE A 226 6.33 16.18 11.90
N SER A 227 6.29 15.09 12.67
CA SER A 227 7.42 14.16 12.76
C SER A 227 7.80 13.53 11.42
N ASN A 228 6.82 13.24 10.54
CA ASN A 228 7.09 12.77 9.18
C ASN A 228 7.77 13.83 8.31
N ILE A 229 7.34 15.09 8.39
CA ILE A 229 7.91 16.20 7.61
C ILE A 229 9.32 16.53 8.07
N GLU A 230 9.54 16.65 9.39
CA GLU A 230 10.87 16.88 9.99
C GLU A 230 11.84 15.76 9.61
N THR A 231 11.45 14.50 9.80
CA THR A 231 12.29 13.35 9.43
C THR A 231 12.59 13.33 7.94
N CYS A 232 11.61 13.63 7.09
CA CYS A 232 11.84 13.71 5.65
C CYS A 232 12.86 14.80 5.29
N PHE A 233 12.80 15.96 5.94
CA PHE A 233 13.72 17.06 5.68
C PHE A 233 15.15 16.74 6.13
N VAL A 234 15.32 16.17 7.32
CA VAL A 234 16.61 15.68 7.81
C VAL A 234 17.23 14.69 6.82
N ASN A 235 16.43 13.75 6.28
CA ASN A 235 16.89 12.81 5.25
C ASN A 235 17.25 13.50 3.92
N ILE A 236 16.52 14.54 3.51
CA ILE A 236 16.84 15.34 2.31
C ILE A 236 18.18 16.08 2.47
N LEU A 237 18.48 16.55 3.68
CA LEU A 237 19.75 17.21 3.99
C LEU A 237 20.94 16.22 4.08
N GLY A 238 20.70 14.90 4.07
CA GLY A 238 21.76 13.89 4.16
C GLY A 238 22.30 13.67 5.58
N HIS A 239 21.64 14.23 6.60
CA HIS A 239 21.98 13.92 7.99
C HIS A 239 21.47 12.51 8.31
N CYS A 240 22.38 11.56 8.50
CA CYS A 240 22.04 10.20 8.91
C CYS A 240 21.44 10.21 10.32
N THR A 241 20.28 9.56 10.48
CA THR A 241 19.51 9.50 11.74
C THR A 241 20.12 8.59 12.82
N ASN A 242 21.30 8.00 12.56
CA ASN A 242 22.05 7.13 13.47
C ASN A 242 23.36 7.79 13.96
N ARG A 243 23.32 9.05 14.43
CA ARG A 243 24.49 9.66 15.08
C ARG A 243 24.51 9.33 16.60
N PRO A 244 25.60 8.77 17.12
CA PRO A 244 25.83 8.53 18.55
C PRO A 244 26.26 9.79 19.33
N ASP A 245 26.37 10.95 18.68
CA ASP A 245 26.91 12.21 19.25
C ASP A 245 25.98 12.92 20.26
N TYR A 246 25.03 12.18 20.85
CA TYR A 246 24.19 12.63 21.96
C TYR A 246 24.07 11.51 22.99
N GLU A 247 25.21 11.06 23.51
CA GLU A 247 25.29 10.57 24.89
C GLU A 247 25.44 11.81 25.78
N GLU A 248 24.47 12.00 26.68
CA GLU A 248 24.45 12.95 27.80
C GLU A 248 25.13 14.31 27.53
N LYS A 249 24.41 15.23 26.90
CA LYS A 249 24.66 16.66 27.14
C LYS A 249 24.03 17.06 28.46
N ASP A 250 24.73 17.89 29.22
CA ASP A 250 24.20 18.54 30.42
C ASP A 250 22.87 19.24 30.11
N ALA A 251 21.98 19.31 31.10
CA ALA A 251 20.59 19.76 30.94
C ALA A 251 20.43 21.19 30.39
N ASP A 252 21.53 21.95 30.29
CA ASP A 252 21.57 23.38 30.07
C ASP A 252 22.07 23.79 28.66
N GLU A 253 22.50 22.86 27.79
CA GLU A 253 22.96 23.20 26.43
C GLU A 253 21.87 23.06 25.36
N ALA A 254 21.46 24.19 24.78
CA ALA A 254 20.62 24.21 23.59
C ALA A 254 21.35 23.54 22.41
N THR A 255 20.82 22.41 21.96
CA THR A 255 21.32 21.76 20.73
C THR A 255 20.89 22.58 19.52
N THR A 256 21.80 23.35 18.93
CA THR A 256 21.54 24.08 17.68
C THR A 256 22.03 23.27 16.48
N TYR A 257 21.16 23.07 15.49
CA TYR A 257 21.62 22.65 14.16
C TYR A 257 22.28 23.86 13.49
N ASN A 258 23.56 23.75 13.14
CA ASN A 258 24.27 24.75 12.32
C ASN A 258 23.83 24.64 10.85
N LEU A 259 22.61 25.10 10.55
CA LEU A 259 22.08 25.12 9.19
C LEU A 259 22.62 26.31 8.40
N THR A 260 22.93 26.10 7.11
CA THR A 260 23.30 27.20 6.22
C THR A 260 22.08 28.10 5.92
N PRO A 261 22.28 29.37 5.52
CA PRO A 261 21.17 30.26 5.15
C PRO A 261 20.24 29.65 4.07
N ILE A 262 20.79 28.89 3.12
CA ILE A 262 20.04 28.20 2.06
C ILE A 262 19.17 27.08 2.65
N GLN A 263 19.68 26.34 3.62
CA GLN A 263 18.93 25.29 4.32
C GLN A 263 17.80 25.89 5.17
N LEU A 264 18.05 27.03 5.83
CA LEU A 264 17.03 27.75 6.59
C LEU A 264 15.91 28.30 5.67
N GLN A 265 16.28 28.85 4.52
CA GLN A 265 15.31 29.29 3.50
C GLN A 265 14.48 28.11 2.97
N SER A 266 15.11 26.96 2.76
CA SER A 266 14.45 25.73 2.34
C SER A 266 13.46 25.21 3.40
N ALA A 267 13.86 25.20 4.67
CA ALA A 267 12.99 24.86 5.80
C ALA A 267 11.77 25.80 5.87
N THR A 268 11.98 27.10 5.72
CA THR A 268 10.91 28.11 5.70
C THR A 268 9.94 27.90 4.53
N LYS A 269 10.45 27.58 3.34
CA LYS A 269 9.62 27.27 2.16
C LYS A 269 8.77 26.02 2.39
N LEU A 270 9.36 24.96 2.97
CA LEU A 270 8.65 23.73 3.30
C LEU A 270 7.59 23.96 4.38
N ARG A 271 7.89 24.79 5.39
CA ARG A 271 6.91 25.20 6.41
C ARG A 271 5.68 25.87 5.80
N LYS A 272 5.88 26.84 4.89
CA LYS A 272 4.78 27.50 4.16
C LYS A 272 3.91 26.52 3.36
N ILE A 273 4.52 25.50 2.74
CA ILE A 273 3.78 24.44 2.04
C ILE A 273 2.90 23.66 3.02
N CYS A 274 3.43 23.31 4.19
CA CYS A 274 2.72 22.56 5.22
C CYS A 274 1.59 23.39 5.86
N ASP A 275 1.84 24.66 6.21
CA ASP A 275 0.83 25.55 6.79
C ASP A 275 -0.35 25.76 5.82
N LYS A 276 -0.05 25.90 4.51
CA LYS A 276 -1.08 25.98 3.49
C LYS A 276 -1.93 24.70 3.43
N PHE A 277 -1.30 23.54 3.54
CA PHE A 277 -2.02 22.26 3.63
C PHE A 277 -2.92 22.20 4.87
N CYS A 278 -2.42 22.56 6.05
CA CYS A 278 -3.20 22.59 7.29
C CYS A 278 -4.40 23.54 7.16
N PHE A 279 -4.18 24.74 6.62
CA PHE A 279 -5.23 25.73 6.37
C PHE A 279 -6.30 25.19 5.41
N ASP A 280 -5.91 24.65 4.25
CA ASP A 280 -6.86 24.13 3.26
C ASP A 280 -7.64 22.91 3.79
N SER A 281 -7.01 22.11 4.66
CA SER A 281 -7.64 20.95 5.31
C SER A 281 -8.70 21.37 6.33
N SER A 282 -8.44 22.44 7.09
CA SER A 282 -9.38 22.97 8.10
C SER A 282 -10.70 23.50 7.51
N ARG A 283 -10.69 23.95 6.24
CA ARG A 283 -11.86 24.57 5.58
C ARG A 283 -12.88 23.58 5.02
N GLN A 284 -12.62 22.28 5.07
CA GLN A 284 -13.57 21.30 4.53
C GLN A 284 -14.80 21.18 5.46
N THR A 285 -16.02 21.11 4.91
CA THR A 285 -17.31 21.00 5.65
C THR A 285 -17.60 19.59 6.14
N THR A 286 -17.86 19.41 7.45
CA THR A 286 -18.05 18.09 8.09
C THR A 286 -19.20 17.32 7.45
N ASP A 287 -18.97 16.05 7.12
CA ASP A 287 -20.01 15.15 6.62
C ASP A 287 -20.78 14.59 7.83
N ARG A 288 -22.01 15.07 8.02
CA ARG A 288 -22.89 14.64 9.11
C ARG A 288 -23.15 13.13 9.07
N ASN A 289 -23.29 12.55 7.87
CA ASN A 289 -23.52 11.11 7.72
C ASN A 289 -22.28 10.32 8.13
N ALA A 290 -21.09 10.76 7.74
CA ALA A 290 -19.85 10.09 8.14
C ALA A 290 -19.66 10.09 9.66
N ASN A 291 -19.96 11.21 10.34
CA ASN A 291 -19.92 11.28 11.80
C ASN A 291 -20.93 10.34 12.45
N ARG A 292 -22.15 10.26 11.89
CA ARG A 292 -23.19 9.33 12.35
C ARG A 292 -22.73 7.87 12.25
N MET A 293 -22.14 7.49 11.11
CA MET A 293 -21.58 6.14 10.90
C MET A 293 -20.39 5.85 11.83
N LEU A 294 -19.50 6.82 12.03
CA LEU A 294 -18.39 6.67 12.98
C LEU A 294 -18.87 6.51 14.42
N ASN A 295 -19.98 7.16 14.81
CA ASN A 295 -20.61 6.93 16.12
C ASN A 295 -21.18 5.51 16.21
N ALA A 296 -21.86 5.02 15.18
CA ALA A 296 -22.35 3.64 15.15
C ALA A 296 -21.21 2.61 15.29
N VAL A 297 -20.07 2.81 14.61
CA VAL A 297 -18.88 1.96 14.78
C VAL A 297 -18.33 2.04 16.21
N ARG A 298 -18.36 3.21 16.86
CA ARG A 298 -17.94 3.33 18.27
C ARG A 298 -18.88 2.62 19.22
N ASN A 299 -20.19 2.65 18.97
CA ASN A 299 -21.17 1.92 19.77
C ASN A 299 -20.90 0.42 19.67
N LEU A 300 -20.71 -0.11 18.45
CA LEU A 300 -20.33 -1.51 18.22
C LEU A 300 -19.01 -1.88 18.89
N ARG A 301 -18.03 -0.98 18.89
CA ARG A 301 -16.74 -1.20 19.58
C ARG A 301 -16.90 -1.33 21.09
N ASN A 302 -17.79 -0.55 21.67
CA ASN A 302 -18.00 -0.48 23.12
C ASN A 302 -18.93 -1.59 23.63
N ASP A 303 -19.63 -2.27 22.73
CA ASP A 303 -20.47 -3.42 23.04
C ASP A 303 -19.60 -4.65 23.31
N LYS A 304 -19.50 -5.03 24.59
CA LYS A 304 -18.70 -6.19 25.04
C LYS A 304 -19.42 -7.53 24.87
N THR A 305 -20.69 -7.53 24.47
CA THR A 305 -21.48 -8.76 24.28
C THR A 305 -21.21 -9.43 22.95
N ILE A 306 -20.57 -8.72 22.01
CA ILE A 306 -20.29 -9.20 20.66
C ILE A 306 -18.78 -9.22 20.36
N HIS A 307 -18.39 -10.06 19.41
CA HIS A 307 -17.08 -10.05 18.78
C HIS A 307 -17.23 -9.83 17.27
N ILE A 308 -16.67 -8.73 16.74
CA ILE A 308 -16.70 -8.42 15.31
C ILE A 308 -15.35 -8.71 14.68
N THR A 309 -15.34 -9.55 13.66
CA THR A 309 -14.12 -9.93 12.92
C THR A 309 -14.40 -10.15 11.43
N LYS A 310 -13.37 -10.51 10.68
CA LYS A 310 -13.47 -10.92 9.28
C LYS A 310 -13.56 -12.46 9.20
N PRO A 311 -14.16 -13.03 8.15
CA PRO A 311 -14.08 -14.48 7.93
C PRO A 311 -12.64 -14.92 7.63
N ASP A 312 -12.37 -16.21 7.84
CA ASP A 312 -11.10 -16.86 7.50
C ASP A 312 -10.82 -16.76 5.98
N LYS A 313 -11.82 -17.08 5.15
CA LYS A 313 -11.77 -17.00 3.68
C LYS A 313 -12.72 -15.92 3.16
N GLY A 314 -12.26 -15.15 2.16
CA GLY A 314 -13.05 -14.10 1.52
C GLY A 314 -13.03 -12.75 2.26
N ARG A 315 -13.96 -11.86 1.87
CA ARG A 315 -14.16 -10.55 2.48
C ARG A 315 -15.56 -10.46 3.06
N GLY A 316 -15.70 -9.80 4.21
CA GLY A 316 -16.96 -9.62 4.90
C GLY A 316 -16.76 -9.22 6.35
N VAL A 317 -17.88 -9.18 7.07
CA VAL A 317 -18.01 -8.88 8.49
C VAL A 317 -18.72 -10.06 9.11
N VAL A 318 -18.14 -10.65 10.15
CA VAL A 318 -18.78 -11.68 10.96
C VAL A 318 -18.95 -11.12 12.37
N ILE A 319 -20.15 -11.26 12.90
CA ILE A 319 -20.49 -10.85 14.27
C ILE A 319 -20.85 -12.11 15.04
N LEU A 320 -20.17 -12.36 16.14
CA LEU A 320 -20.38 -13.50 17.02
C LEU A 320 -20.81 -12.97 18.39
N ASP A 321 -21.55 -13.77 19.16
CA ASP A 321 -21.64 -13.53 20.60
C ASP A 321 -20.24 -13.70 21.21
N HIS A 322 -19.86 -12.80 22.12
CA HIS A 322 -18.55 -12.81 22.73
C HIS A 322 -18.31 -14.07 23.55
N SER A 323 -19.36 -14.60 24.19
CA SER A 323 -19.33 -15.87 24.94
C SER A 323 -19.01 -17.07 24.04
N ASP A 324 -19.70 -17.21 22.90
CA ASP A 324 -19.45 -18.28 21.92
C ASP A 324 -18.01 -18.19 21.36
N TYR A 325 -17.56 -16.97 21.02
CA TYR A 325 -16.18 -16.76 20.59
C TYR A 325 -15.16 -17.20 21.65
N LEU A 326 -15.37 -16.83 22.92
CA LEU A 326 -14.48 -17.24 24.01
C LEU A 326 -14.51 -18.76 24.24
N SER A 327 -15.69 -19.40 24.18
CA SER A 327 -15.82 -20.86 24.33
C SER A 327 -14.96 -21.59 23.29
N LYS A 328 -15.17 -21.26 22.01
CA LYS A 328 -14.43 -21.87 20.88
C LYS A 328 -12.93 -21.60 20.95
N MET A 329 -12.52 -20.42 21.42
CA MET A 329 -11.10 -20.12 21.62
C MET A 329 -10.51 -20.89 22.81
N ASN A 330 -11.24 -21.04 23.91
CA ASN A 330 -10.79 -21.81 25.06
C ASN A 330 -10.66 -23.29 24.74
N GLU A 331 -11.57 -23.87 23.94
CA GLU A 331 -11.43 -25.23 23.41
C GLU A 331 -10.09 -25.43 22.68
N ILE A 332 -9.66 -24.45 21.88
CA ILE A 332 -8.36 -24.48 21.19
C ILE A 332 -7.20 -24.37 22.17
N VAL A 333 -7.25 -23.42 23.10
CA VAL A 333 -6.11 -23.12 24.00
C VAL A 333 -5.96 -24.16 25.12
N ASN A 334 -7.02 -24.91 25.42
CA ASN A 334 -7.00 -26.01 26.40
C ASN A 334 -6.42 -27.31 25.83
N ASP A 335 -6.05 -27.37 24.54
CA ASP A 335 -5.29 -28.50 24.00
C ASP A 335 -3.88 -28.55 24.61
N THR A 336 -3.72 -29.42 25.60
CA THR A 336 -2.47 -29.60 26.36
C THR A 336 -1.32 -30.17 25.52
N ASN A 337 -1.62 -30.82 24.39
CA ASN A 337 -0.59 -31.30 23.46
C ASN A 337 0.12 -30.14 22.74
N THR A 338 -0.55 -29.01 22.59
CA THR A 338 -0.06 -27.84 21.85
C THR A 338 0.31 -26.67 22.76
N PHE A 339 -0.51 -26.40 23.78
CA PHE A 339 -0.44 -25.21 24.62
C PHE A 339 -0.28 -25.54 26.10
N ARG A 340 0.35 -24.61 26.83
CA ARG A 340 0.47 -24.66 28.29
C ARG A 340 0.28 -23.26 28.89
N PRO A 341 -0.47 -23.08 29.98
CA PRO A 341 -0.59 -21.80 30.67
C PRO A 341 0.73 -21.35 31.32
N LEU A 342 0.87 -20.04 31.50
CA LEU A 342 1.99 -19.39 32.19
C LEU A 342 1.49 -18.41 33.25
N ASP A 343 2.14 -18.41 34.41
CA ASP A 343 1.77 -17.52 35.53
C ASP A 343 2.11 -16.04 35.26
N ALA A 344 3.16 -15.80 34.46
CA ALA A 344 3.64 -14.46 34.14
C ALA A 344 4.15 -14.37 32.71
N ASP A 345 4.12 -13.16 32.14
CA ASP A 345 4.63 -12.90 30.80
C ASP A 345 6.17 -12.94 30.78
N PRO A 346 6.81 -13.87 30.05
CA PRO A 346 8.26 -14.02 29.99
C PRO A 346 8.94 -13.07 28.99
N THR A 347 8.22 -12.15 28.33
CA THR A 347 8.71 -11.29 27.23
C THR A 347 10.05 -10.63 27.55
N ILE A 348 10.14 -9.94 28.69
CA ILE A 348 11.36 -9.19 29.07
C ILE A 348 12.54 -10.15 29.30
N LYS A 349 12.28 -11.31 29.91
CA LYS A 349 13.28 -12.34 30.18
C LYS A 349 13.80 -12.97 28.88
N GLU A 350 12.91 -13.35 27.97
CA GLU A 350 13.28 -13.96 26.70
C GLU A 350 13.95 -12.94 25.75
N GLU A 351 13.53 -11.67 25.75
CA GLU A 351 14.23 -10.59 25.02
C GLU A 351 15.68 -10.45 25.51
N ALA A 352 15.90 -10.41 26.84
CA ALA A 352 17.24 -10.30 27.42
C ALA A 352 18.12 -11.54 27.11
N LYS A 353 17.54 -12.74 27.18
CA LYS A 353 18.21 -14.00 26.80
C LYS A 353 18.63 -13.98 25.33
N LEU A 354 17.72 -13.59 24.43
CA LEU A 354 18.01 -13.48 23.00
C LEU A 354 19.11 -12.44 22.76
N HIS A 355 19.02 -11.26 23.37
CA HIS A 355 19.98 -10.19 23.16
C HIS A 355 21.41 -10.59 23.54
N ARG A 356 21.59 -11.28 24.67
CA ARG A 356 22.89 -11.84 25.10
C ARG A 356 23.47 -12.78 24.05
N LYS A 357 22.67 -13.72 23.53
CA LYS A 357 23.15 -14.66 22.51
C LYS A 357 23.45 -13.97 21.18
N LEU A 358 22.62 -13.02 20.74
CA LEU A 358 22.86 -12.25 19.52
C LEU A 358 24.17 -11.45 19.58
N LEU A 359 24.51 -10.88 20.75
CA LEU A 359 25.79 -10.19 20.95
C LEU A 359 26.97 -11.16 20.83
N ALA A 360 26.88 -12.35 21.45
CA ALA A 360 27.91 -13.37 21.33
C ALA A 360 28.09 -13.85 19.87
N LEU A 361 26.97 -14.09 19.16
CA LEU A 361 27.00 -14.51 17.75
C LEU A 361 27.61 -13.43 16.85
N LYS A 362 27.30 -12.16 17.10
CA LYS A 362 27.93 -11.03 16.42
C LYS A 362 29.43 -10.98 16.70
N ALA A 363 29.84 -11.12 17.95
CA ALA A 363 31.26 -11.10 18.34
C ALA A 363 32.05 -12.24 17.70
N SER A 364 31.43 -13.42 17.54
CA SER A 364 32.03 -14.57 16.85
C SER A 364 32.05 -14.47 15.32
N GLY A 365 31.44 -13.43 14.73
CA GLY A 365 31.32 -13.30 13.27
C GLY A 365 30.23 -14.16 12.61
N PHE A 366 29.47 -14.94 13.38
CA PHE A 366 28.36 -15.77 12.85
C PHE A 366 27.19 -14.94 12.29
N LEU A 367 26.96 -13.75 12.87
CA LEU A 367 25.99 -12.77 12.38
C LEU A 367 26.70 -11.53 11.86
N SER A 368 26.30 -11.06 10.69
CA SER A 368 26.72 -9.75 10.19
C SER A 368 26.14 -8.60 11.01
N ASN A 369 26.64 -7.38 10.81
CA ASN A 369 26.08 -6.18 11.45
C ASN A 369 24.61 -5.93 11.06
N GLU A 370 24.29 -6.21 9.80
CA GLU A 370 22.98 -6.07 9.19
C GLU A 370 22.02 -7.12 9.77
N GLU A 371 22.43 -8.38 9.79
CA GLU A 371 21.65 -9.48 10.39
C GLU A 371 21.40 -9.23 11.88
N TYR A 372 22.42 -8.81 12.63
CA TYR A 372 22.27 -8.42 14.02
C TYR A 372 21.26 -7.27 14.18
N SER A 373 21.27 -6.28 13.29
CA SER A 373 20.34 -5.15 13.33
C SER A 373 18.89 -5.56 13.02
N ILE A 374 18.70 -6.56 12.15
CA ILE A 374 17.38 -7.16 11.86
C ILE A 374 16.88 -7.97 13.06
N CYS A 375 17.77 -8.76 13.68
CA CYS A 375 17.45 -9.63 14.81
C CYS A 375 17.19 -8.85 16.10
N ARG A 376 18.02 -7.83 16.37
CA ARG A 376 17.99 -7.07 17.61
C ARG A 376 16.73 -6.22 17.65
N ARG A 377 15.86 -6.54 18.60
CA ARG A 377 14.69 -5.74 18.94
C ARG A 377 14.80 -5.22 20.37
N VAL A 378 14.12 -4.11 20.61
CA VAL A 378 14.03 -3.47 21.91
C VAL A 378 12.57 -3.15 22.19
N GLY A 379 12.09 -3.51 23.37
CA GLY A 379 10.71 -3.25 23.78
C GLY A 379 9.72 -4.16 23.06
N SER A 380 9.99 -5.46 23.01
CA SER A 380 9.09 -6.45 22.41
C SER A 380 7.79 -6.61 23.19
N GLN A 381 6.79 -7.24 22.60
CA GLN A 381 5.51 -7.53 23.26
C GLN A 381 5.21 -9.03 23.12
N PRO A 382 4.38 -9.63 24.01
CA PRO A 382 3.93 -11.00 23.81
C PRO A 382 3.16 -11.10 22.48
N ALA A 383 3.16 -12.30 21.88
CA ALA A 383 2.26 -12.54 20.77
C ALA A 383 0.80 -12.47 21.25
N ARG A 384 -0.14 -12.29 20.33
CA ARG A 384 -1.57 -12.19 20.65
C ARG A 384 -2.36 -13.15 19.79
N LEU A 385 -3.08 -14.05 20.43
CA LEU A 385 -3.93 -15.02 19.76
C LEU A 385 -5.30 -14.40 19.44
N TYR A 386 -5.85 -14.72 18.27
CA TYR A 386 -7.23 -14.40 17.91
C TYR A 386 -7.77 -15.40 16.88
N GLY A 387 -9.08 -15.65 16.90
CA GLY A 387 -9.74 -16.57 15.98
C GLY A 387 -10.34 -15.88 14.75
N LEU A 388 -10.30 -16.54 13.59
CA LEU A 388 -11.07 -16.16 12.41
C LEU A 388 -12.13 -17.24 12.11
N PRO A 389 -13.42 -16.90 12.01
CA PRO A 389 -14.47 -17.89 11.76
C PRO A 389 -14.36 -18.50 10.36
N LYS A 390 -14.29 -19.82 10.29
CA LYS A 390 -14.37 -20.61 9.06
C LYS A 390 -15.83 -20.76 8.65
N THR A 391 -16.42 -19.68 8.11
CA THR A 391 -17.85 -19.58 7.78
C THR A 391 -18.39 -20.55 6.73
N HIS A 392 -17.50 -21.33 6.11
CA HIS A 392 -17.75 -22.35 5.08
C HIS A 392 -17.71 -23.78 5.62
N LYS A 393 -17.51 -23.95 6.93
CA LYS A 393 -17.55 -25.24 7.61
C LYS A 393 -18.70 -25.27 8.61
N ASP A 394 -19.28 -26.45 8.81
CA ASP A 394 -20.32 -26.67 9.81
C ASP A 394 -19.80 -26.38 11.21
N GLY A 395 -20.68 -25.87 12.10
CA GLY A 395 -20.31 -25.39 13.44
C GLY A 395 -19.49 -24.09 13.46
N ILE A 396 -19.02 -23.60 12.30
CA ILE A 396 -18.23 -22.37 12.14
C ILE A 396 -17.02 -22.36 13.10
N PRO A 397 -16.10 -23.35 13.01
CA PRO A 397 -14.92 -23.41 13.85
C PRO A 397 -14.01 -22.19 13.63
N LEU A 398 -13.22 -21.85 14.64
CA LEU A 398 -12.26 -20.75 14.56
C LEU A 398 -10.91 -21.22 14.03
N CYS A 399 -10.30 -20.40 13.18
CA CYS A 399 -8.91 -20.52 12.74
C CYS A 399 -8.02 -19.70 13.69
N PRO A 400 -7.21 -20.32 14.58
CA PRO A 400 -6.37 -19.59 15.51
C PRO A 400 -5.20 -18.93 14.79
N ILE A 401 -5.04 -17.61 14.95
CA ILE A 401 -3.93 -16.86 14.37
C ILE A 401 -3.13 -16.18 15.47
N LEU A 402 -1.83 -16.47 15.48
CA LEU A 402 -0.88 -15.88 16.41
C LEU A 402 -0.22 -14.63 15.80
N SER A 403 -0.52 -13.47 16.35
CA SER A 403 0.05 -12.19 15.91
C SER A 403 1.50 -12.03 16.39
N ALA A 404 2.47 -12.62 15.68
CA ALA A 404 3.90 -12.55 16.00
C ALA A 404 4.54 -11.16 15.79
N THR A 405 3.86 -10.21 15.14
CA THR A 405 4.42 -8.86 14.91
C THR A 405 4.70 -8.15 16.24
N GLY A 406 5.96 -7.80 16.45
CA GLY A 406 6.43 -7.10 17.65
C GLY A 406 6.99 -8.02 18.74
N THR A 407 6.98 -9.34 18.55
CA THR A 407 7.64 -10.27 19.49
C THR A 407 9.16 -10.16 19.43
N PHE A 408 9.80 -10.67 20.48
CA PHE A 408 11.26 -10.64 20.66
C PHE A 408 11.99 -11.43 19.57
N ASN A 409 11.45 -12.59 19.17
CA ASN A 409 12.06 -13.52 18.22
C ASN A 409 11.70 -13.25 16.74
N TYR A 410 10.71 -12.40 16.44
CA TYR A 410 10.27 -12.16 15.06
C TYR A 410 11.38 -11.60 14.16
N GLY A 411 12.32 -10.80 14.69
CA GLY A 411 13.48 -10.32 13.94
C GLY A 411 14.39 -11.46 13.49
N VAL A 412 14.64 -12.42 14.39
CA VAL A 412 15.41 -13.64 14.12
C VAL A 412 14.72 -14.48 13.04
N ALA A 413 13.41 -14.71 13.17
CA ALA A 413 12.63 -15.44 12.18
C ALA A 413 12.77 -14.83 10.77
N LYS A 414 12.72 -13.50 10.64
CA LYS A 414 12.93 -12.81 9.35
C LYS A 414 14.34 -12.98 8.79
N MET A 415 15.36 -12.86 9.65
CA MET A 415 16.74 -13.07 9.23
C MET A 415 16.96 -14.52 8.75
N LEU A 416 16.41 -15.50 9.48
CA LEU A 416 16.49 -16.91 9.10
C LEU A 416 15.77 -17.17 7.77
N VAL A 417 14.62 -16.55 7.52
CA VAL A 417 13.97 -16.62 6.20
C VAL A 417 14.93 -16.19 5.10
N ASN A 418 15.59 -15.03 5.26
CA ASN A 418 16.54 -14.55 4.26
C ASN A 418 17.70 -15.53 4.05
N ARG A 419 18.24 -16.12 5.14
CA ARG A 419 19.38 -17.04 5.08
C ARG A 419 19.01 -18.41 4.46
N LEU A 420 17.79 -18.90 4.70
CA LEU A 420 17.37 -20.27 4.42
C LEU A 420 16.42 -20.41 3.20
N THR A 421 16.03 -19.31 2.56
CA THR A 421 15.05 -19.34 1.45
C THR A 421 15.48 -20.28 0.30
N HIS A 422 16.78 -20.41 0.03
CA HIS A 422 17.28 -21.30 -1.02
C HIS A 422 16.98 -22.79 -0.78
N LEU A 423 16.70 -23.21 0.46
CA LEU A 423 16.40 -24.62 0.77
C LEU A 423 15.00 -25.05 0.34
N ARG A 424 14.08 -24.09 0.14
CA ARG A 424 12.69 -24.40 -0.25
C ARG A 424 12.49 -24.50 -1.77
N THR A 425 13.49 -24.11 -2.56
CA THR A 425 13.34 -24.07 -4.02
C THR A 425 13.47 -25.48 -4.59
N HIS A 426 12.43 -25.93 -5.29
CA HIS A 426 12.38 -27.22 -5.97
C HIS A 426 11.52 -27.12 -7.23
N HIS A 427 11.77 -27.98 -8.23
CA HIS A 427 11.08 -27.92 -9.52
C HIS A 427 9.59 -28.28 -9.43
N THR A 428 9.18 -28.95 -8.35
CA THR A 428 7.77 -29.27 -8.02
C THR A 428 7.01 -28.07 -7.45
N VAL A 429 7.70 -27.05 -6.93
CA VAL A 429 7.08 -25.95 -6.19
C VAL A 429 6.80 -24.77 -7.13
N ILE A 430 5.57 -24.28 -7.13
CA ILE A 430 5.16 -23.10 -7.89
C ILE A 430 5.11 -21.84 -7.02
N SER A 431 5.51 -20.69 -7.59
CA SER A 431 5.57 -19.42 -6.86
C SER A 431 4.25 -18.68 -6.81
N ASP A 432 3.43 -18.82 -7.85
CA ASP A 432 2.17 -18.13 -8.03
C ASP A 432 1.32 -18.79 -9.13
N THR A 433 0.02 -18.49 -9.08
CA THR A 433 -0.97 -18.91 -10.07
C THR A 433 -0.52 -18.70 -11.51
N PHE A 434 0.07 -17.55 -11.83
CA PHE A 434 0.35 -17.21 -13.23
C PHE A 434 1.49 -18.06 -13.77
N SER A 435 2.53 -18.30 -12.97
CA SER A 435 3.61 -19.23 -13.31
C SER A 435 3.09 -20.65 -13.58
N PHE A 436 2.07 -21.08 -12.83
CA PHE A 436 1.43 -22.37 -13.03
C PHE A 436 0.59 -22.42 -14.30
N VAL A 437 -0.19 -21.38 -14.63
CA VAL A 437 -0.92 -21.30 -15.90
C VAL A 437 0.04 -21.38 -17.10
N ASP A 438 1.15 -20.65 -17.04
CA ASP A 438 2.16 -20.67 -18.10
C ASP A 438 2.75 -22.09 -18.27
N GLN A 439 3.04 -22.80 -17.16
CA GLN A 439 3.51 -24.20 -17.19
C GLN A 439 2.44 -25.17 -17.71
N LEU A 440 1.21 -25.07 -17.23
CA LEU A 440 0.09 -25.92 -17.61
C LEU A 440 -0.18 -25.84 -19.12
N HIS A 441 -0.15 -24.64 -19.70
CA HIS A 441 -0.34 -24.46 -21.13
C HIS A 441 0.84 -24.92 -21.98
N SER A 442 2.03 -25.08 -21.39
CA SER A 442 3.18 -25.67 -22.08
C SER A 442 3.19 -27.20 -22.09
N LEU A 443 2.29 -27.85 -21.35
CA LEU A 443 2.19 -29.31 -21.32
C LEU A 443 1.54 -29.85 -22.60
N ALA A 444 2.27 -30.74 -23.27
CA ALA A 444 1.78 -31.55 -24.40
C ALA A 444 1.38 -32.96 -23.93
N ILE A 445 0.54 -33.03 -22.89
CA ILE A 445 0.04 -34.30 -22.34
C ILE A 445 -1.37 -34.55 -22.90
N ASP A 446 -1.54 -35.71 -23.55
CA ASP A 446 -2.82 -36.14 -24.11
C ASP A 446 -3.81 -36.53 -22.99
N MET A 447 -4.78 -35.67 -22.73
CA MET A 447 -5.78 -35.85 -21.66
C MET A 447 -6.88 -36.88 -22.00
N SER A 448 -6.78 -37.61 -23.12
CA SER A 448 -7.63 -38.78 -23.38
C SER A 448 -7.19 -40.03 -22.61
N LYS A 449 -5.94 -40.06 -22.15
CA LYS A 449 -5.32 -41.18 -21.41
C LYS A 449 -4.96 -40.83 -19.96
N HIS A 450 -5.36 -39.64 -19.51
CA HIS A 450 -4.97 -39.09 -18.22
C HIS A 450 -6.13 -38.33 -17.59
N LYS A 451 -6.11 -38.26 -16.26
CA LYS A 451 -7.06 -37.50 -15.45
C LYS A 451 -6.35 -36.62 -14.43
N ILE A 452 -7.06 -35.59 -13.96
CA ILE A 452 -6.54 -34.62 -13.00
C ILE A 452 -6.98 -35.00 -11.58
N VAL A 453 -6.05 -34.90 -10.64
CA VAL A 453 -6.31 -34.99 -9.20
C VAL A 453 -5.62 -33.86 -8.46
N SER A 454 -6.15 -33.50 -7.30
CA SER A 454 -5.56 -32.50 -6.41
C SER A 454 -5.45 -33.08 -5.01
N PHE A 455 -4.37 -32.73 -4.32
CA PHE A 455 -4.10 -33.14 -2.95
C PHE A 455 -3.97 -31.91 -2.05
N ASP A 456 -4.54 -31.97 -0.84
CA ASP A 456 -4.46 -30.91 0.17
C ASP A 456 -3.91 -31.45 1.48
N VAL A 457 -2.96 -30.75 2.09
CA VAL A 457 -2.37 -31.16 3.38
C VAL A 457 -3.25 -30.71 4.54
N THR A 458 -3.71 -31.66 5.34
CA THR A 458 -4.55 -31.40 6.51
C THR A 458 -3.78 -30.62 7.57
N SER A 459 -4.21 -29.38 7.82
CA SER A 459 -3.69 -28.51 8.90
C SER A 459 -2.16 -28.39 8.90
N LEU A 460 -1.57 -28.20 7.71
CA LEU A 460 -0.12 -28.21 7.46
C LEU A 460 0.73 -27.59 8.59
N PHE A 461 0.51 -26.31 8.94
CA PHE A 461 1.39 -25.59 9.87
C PHE A 461 1.45 -26.16 11.29
N THR A 462 0.34 -26.69 11.82
CA THR A 462 0.33 -27.30 13.16
C THR A 462 0.95 -28.68 13.17
N ASN A 463 0.96 -29.35 12.01
CA ASN A 463 1.29 -30.75 11.85
C ASN A 463 2.72 -31.00 11.34
N VAL A 464 3.42 -29.96 10.85
CA VAL A 464 4.83 -30.06 10.44
C VAL A 464 5.69 -30.51 11.62
N PRO A 465 6.45 -31.63 11.50
CA PRO A 465 7.29 -32.13 12.59
C PRO A 465 8.53 -31.23 12.75
N LEU A 466 8.43 -30.29 13.69
CA LEU A 466 9.39 -29.18 13.82
C LEU A 466 10.81 -29.65 14.11
N ASP A 467 10.99 -30.58 15.06
CA ASP A 467 12.31 -31.12 15.42
C ASP A 467 12.98 -31.84 14.25
N TYR A 468 12.22 -32.68 13.55
CA TYR A 468 12.68 -33.36 12.35
C TYR A 468 13.08 -32.36 11.26
N THR A 469 12.23 -31.36 11.01
CA THR A 469 12.50 -30.30 10.02
C THR A 469 13.75 -29.49 10.35
N ILE A 470 13.97 -29.14 11.63
CA ILE A 470 15.20 -28.46 12.07
C ILE A 470 16.41 -29.35 11.85
N GLY A 471 16.30 -30.66 12.13
CA GLY A 471 17.32 -31.66 11.82
C GLY A 471 17.72 -31.64 10.34
N LEU A 472 16.73 -31.72 9.45
CA LEU A 472 16.93 -31.68 8.00
C LEU A 472 17.65 -30.41 7.53
N ILE A 473 17.26 -29.24 8.05
CA ILE A 473 17.92 -27.97 7.69
C ILE A 473 19.39 -27.97 8.09
N ILE A 474 19.67 -28.46 9.29
CA ILE A 474 21.03 -28.52 9.83
C ILE A 474 21.89 -29.48 9.01
N GLU A 475 21.35 -30.64 8.64
CA GLU A 475 21.99 -31.62 7.78
C GLU A 475 22.26 -31.07 6.38
N GLN A 476 21.30 -30.39 5.75
CA GLN A 476 21.48 -29.82 4.41
C GLN A 476 22.55 -28.73 4.35
N ILE A 477 22.73 -27.95 5.42
CA ILE A 477 23.70 -26.85 5.45
C ILE A 477 25.10 -27.31 5.87
N TYR A 478 25.19 -28.20 6.85
CA TYR A 478 26.46 -28.55 7.50
C TYR A 478 26.86 -30.02 7.34
N GLY A 479 25.99 -30.87 6.79
CA GLY A 479 26.19 -32.31 6.66
C GLY A 479 26.04 -33.09 7.97
N ASN A 480 26.12 -34.42 7.84
CA ASN A 480 26.08 -35.36 8.97
C ASN A 480 27.45 -35.60 9.61
N HIS A 481 28.54 -35.22 8.94
CA HIS A 481 29.90 -35.57 9.33
C HIS A 481 30.78 -34.33 9.42
N CYS A 482 31.29 -34.08 10.62
CA CYS A 482 32.48 -33.26 10.83
C CYS A 482 33.62 -34.23 11.16
N ASP A 483 34.79 -34.07 10.52
CA ASP A 483 35.96 -34.92 10.75
C ASP A 483 36.45 -34.89 12.21
N CYS A 484 36.03 -33.89 12.98
CA CYS A 484 36.22 -33.77 14.41
C CYS A 484 35.59 -34.92 15.25
N ILE A 485 34.71 -35.74 14.67
CA ILE A 485 34.05 -36.87 15.36
C ILE A 485 34.84 -38.18 15.18
N LYS A 486 35.72 -38.29 14.17
CA LYS A 486 36.30 -39.57 13.77
C LYS A 486 37.49 -40.06 14.62
N ASN A 487 38.21 -39.20 15.35
CA ASN A 487 39.55 -39.57 15.86
C ASN A 487 39.96 -39.04 17.27
N ASP A 488 39.08 -38.89 18.27
CA ASP A 488 39.59 -38.53 19.62
C ASP A 488 38.77 -39.07 20.81
N ARG A 489 39.47 -39.64 21.80
CA ARG A 489 38.95 -40.07 23.10
C ARG A 489 38.49 -38.87 23.96
N ASN A 490 38.83 -37.64 23.57
CA ASN A 490 38.41 -36.37 24.21
C ASN A 490 37.21 -35.67 23.51
N LYS A 491 36.11 -36.38 23.31
CA LYS A 491 34.90 -35.97 22.56
C LYS A 491 34.28 -34.59 22.90
N LYS A 492 34.47 -34.05 24.12
CA LYS A 492 33.90 -32.74 24.52
C LYS A 492 34.79 -31.54 24.16
N ARG A 493 36.13 -31.67 24.21
CA ARG A 493 37.05 -30.54 23.99
C ARG A 493 37.22 -30.18 22.51
N THR A 494 37.10 -31.15 21.62
CA THR A 494 37.26 -30.96 20.16
C THR A 494 36.03 -30.31 19.51
N MET A 495 34.83 -30.50 20.07
CA MET A 495 33.60 -29.95 19.52
C MET A 495 33.45 -28.44 19.79
N ASP A 496 33.91 -27.96 20.95
CA ASP A 496 33.91 -26.52 21.31
C ASP A 496 34.92 -25.69 20.50
N GLN A 497 35.93 -26.34 19.90
CA GLN A 497 36.98 -25.69 19.11
C GLN A 497 36.72 -25.74 17.60
N CYS A 498 35.74 -26.53 17.15
CA CYS A 498 35.40 -26.64 15.74
C CYS A 498 34.37 -25.58 15.33
N ASN A 499 34.77 -24.66 14.45
CA ASN A 499 33.88 -23.62 13.91
C ASN A 499 32.61 -24.20 13.25
N ASN A 500 32.71 -25.32 12.53
CA ASN A 500 31.55 -25.93 11.87
C ASN A 500 30.53 -26.49 12.89
N CYS A 501 31.02 -27.21 13.91
CA CYS A 501 30.16 -27.70 14.99
C CYS A 501 29.51 -26.57 15.79
N GLN A 502 30.28 -25.53 16.09
CA GLN A 502 29.78 -24.35 16.79
C GLN A 502 28.70 -23.62 15.96
N ASN A 503 28.88 -23.52 14.64
CA ASN A 503 27.92 -22.95 13.72
C ASN A 503 26.64 -23.77 13.62
N LYS A 504 26.74 -25.11 13.59
CA LYS A 504 25.61 -26.04 13.67
C LYS A 504 24.79 -25.82 14.96
N ILE A 505 25.45 -25.73 16.11
CA ILE A 505 24.82 -25.44 17.41
C ILE A 505 24.16 -24.06 17.39
N ASN A 506 24.84 -23.05 16.86
CA ASN A 506 24.34 -21.68 16.78
C ASN A 506 23.10 -21.55 15.88
N LEU A 507 23.11 -22.18 14.70
CA LEU A 507 21.97 -22.20 13.80
C LEU A 507 20.78 -22.95 14.41
N LYS A 508 21.02 -24.13 15.01
CA LYS A 508 19.98 -24.89 15.70
C LYS A 508 19.34 -24.05 16.79
N TRP A 509 20.14 -23.39 17.63
CA TRP A 509 19.64 -22.53 18.69
C TRP A 509 18.79 -21.36 18.15
N LEU A 510 19.19 -20.74 17.04
CA LEU A 510 18.42 -19.68 16.39
C LEU A 510 17.10 -20.19 15.81
N LEU A 511 17.10 -21.37 15.20
CA LEU A 511 15.88 -22.04 14.72
C LEU A 511 14.94 -22.35 15.89
N ASP A 512 15.47 -22.93 16.97
CA ASP A 512 14.72 -23.27 18.18
C ASP A 512 14.07 -22.01 18.78
N ILE A 513 14.82 -20.94 19.05
CA ILE A 513 14.25 -19.72 19.67
C ILE A 513 13.28 -18.97 18.74
N ALA A 514 13.42 -19.13 17.43
CA ALA A 514 12.52 -18.52 16.45
C ALA A 514 11.18 -19.27 16.29
N THR A 515 11.11 -20.54 16.73
CA THR A 515 9.99 -21.44 16.42
C THR A 515 9.36 -22.06 17.67
N LYS A 516 10.17 -22.57 18.59
CA LYS A 516 9.73 -23.26 19.80
C LYS A 516 9.44 -22.28 20.92
N GLY A 517 8.45 -22.64 21.74
CA GLY A 517 8.15 -21.93 22.98
C GLY A 517 7.67 -20.50 22.75
N THR A 518 6.88 -20.28 21.70
CA THR A 518 6.33 -18.94 21.44
C THR A 518 5.27 -18.64 22.47
N HIS A 519 5.53 -17.66 23.35
CA HIS A 519 4.55 -17.21 24.34
C HIS A 519 3.60 -16.17 23.77
N PHE A 520 2.37 -16.21 24.25
CA PHE A 520 1.31 -15.32 23.80
C PHE A 520 0.30 -15.01 24.90
N SER A 521 -0.47 -13.95 24.67
CA SER A 521 -1.58 -13.53 25.50
C SER A 521 -2.92 -13.79 24.80
N PHE A 522 -3.90 -14.24 25.58
CA PHE A 522 -5.29 -14.39 25.19
C PHE A 522 -6.21 -14.23 26.39
N ASN A 523 -7.23 -13.37 26.26
CA ASN A 523 -8.23 -13.04 27.28
C ASN A 523 -7.62 -12.70 28.65
N GLY A 524 -6.52 -11.92 28.65
CA GLY A 524 -5.80 -11.54 29.86
C GLY A 524 -4.85 -12.58 30.44
N ASN A 525 -4.89 -13.84 29.96
CA ASN A 525 -4.03 -14.93 30.39
C ASN A 525 -2.82 -15.11 29.46
N ASN A 526 -1.76 -15.73 29.99
CA ASN A 526 -0.53 -16.01 29.23
C ASN A 526 -0.39 -17.51 28.97
N TYR A 527 0.09 -17.86 27.79
CA TYR A 527 0.29 -19.23 27.35
C TYR A 527 1.60 -19.36 26.60
N ILE A 528 2.09 -20.58 26.47
CA ILE A 528 3.19 -20.95 25.59
C ILE A 528 2.72 -22.03 24.61
N GLN A 529 3.00 -21.82 23.33
CA GLN A 529 2.91 -22.88 22.33
C GLN A 529 4.22 -23.67 22.37
N HIS A 530 4.16 -24.91 22.82
CA HIS A 530 5.34 -25.78 22.96
C HIS A 530 5.48 -26.79 21.81
N ASN A 531 4.40 -27.06 21.07
CA ASN A 531 4.38 -27.97 19.93
C ASN A 531 3.79 -27.32 18.66
N GLY A 532 4.20 -27.82 17.48
CA GLY A 532 3.79 -27.31 16.17
C GLY A 532 4.36 -25.93 15.81
N VAL A 533 4.13 -25.48 14.58
CA VAL A 533 4.56 -24.14 14.15
C VAL A 533 3.43 -23.13 14.33
N ALA A 534 3.71 -22.05 15.05
CA ALA A 534 2.74 -20.98 15.28
C ALA A 534 2.24 -20.36 13.96
N MET A 535 0.92 -20.45 13.73
CA MET A 535 0.26 -19.82 12.59
C MET A 535 0.39 -18.29 12.69
N GLY A 536 1.28 -17.71 11.89
CA GLY A 536 1.64 -16.29 11.94
C GLY A 536 3.12 -16.01 12.22
N SER A 537 3.92 -17.06 12.47
CA SER A 537 5.38 -16.97 12.45
C SER A 537 5.88 -16.69 11.03
N PRO A 538 6.83 -15.74 10.83
CA PRO A 538 7.45 -15.52 9.53
C PRO A 538 8.16 -16.76 8.97
N LEU A 539 8.66 -17.65 9.84
CA LEU A 539 9.43 -18.82 9.46
C LEU A 539 8.55 -20.01 9.08
N GLY A 540 7.28 -20.04 9.49
CA GLY A 540 6.42 -21.20 9.30
C GLY A 540 6.23 -21.65 7.84
N PRO A 541 5.93 -20.74 6.89
CA PRO A 541 5.85 -21.08 5.47
C PRO A 541 7.15 -21.69 4.91
N LEU A 542 8.30 -21.26 5.42
CA LEU A 542 9.59 -21.78 4.96
C LEU A 542 9.82 -23.21 5.47
N LEU A 543 9.57 -23.47 6.76
CA LEU A 543 9.75 -24.79 7.36
C LEU A 543 8.80 -25.82 6.74
N ALA A 544 7.54 -25.43 6.55
CA ALA A 544 6.56 -26.30 5.91
C ALA A 544 7.00 -26.69 4.50
N ASP A 545 7.46 -25.75 3.69
CA ASP A 545 7.95 -26.06 2.35
C ASP A 545 9.22 -26.89 2.35
N ILE A 546 10.19 -26.62 3.23
CA ILE A 546 11.42 -27.43 3.31
C ILE A 546 11.08 -28.88 3.63
N PHE A 547 10.16 -29.10 4.59
CA PHE A 547 9.70 -30.43 4.93
C PHE A 547 8.97 -31.11 3.76
N LEU A 548 8.04 -30.41 3.10
CA LEU A 548 7.31 -30.98 1.97
C LEU A 548 8.19 -31.23 0.74
N VAL A 549 9.21 -30.38 0.49
CA VAL A 549 10.22 -30.64 -0.56
C VAL A 549 11.03 -31.89 -0.24
N HIS A 550 11.37 -32.12 1.03
CA HIS A 550 12.05 -33.34 1.44
C HIS A 550 11.15 -34.56 1.22
N LEU A 551 9.87 -34.50 1.62
CA LEU A 551 8.87 -35.53 1.35
C LEU A 551 8.78 -35.84 -0.15
N GLU A 552 8.64 -34.80 -0.98
CA GLU A 552 8.57 -34.93 -2.45
C GLU A 552 9.81 -35.63 -3.00
N LYS A 553 11.01 -35.26 -2.54
CA LYS A 553 12.27 -35.91 -2.97
C LYS A 553 12.35 -37.39 -2.63
N GLN A 554 11.73 -37.82 -1.52
CA GLN A 554 11.76 -39.22 -1.09
C GLN A 554 10.73 -40.08 -1.82
N LEU A 555 9.55 -39.51 -2.12
CA LEU A 555 8.43 -40.28 -2.65
C LEU A 555 8.24 -40.17 -4.17
N MET A 556 8.88 -39.22 -4.85
CA MET A 556 8.57 -38.95 -6.26
C MET A 556 8.74 -40.18 -7.17
N ASP A 557 9.79 -40.97 -6.95
CA ASP A 557 10.05 -42.17 -7.76
C ASP A 557 8.95 -43.23 -7.56
N GLU A 558 8.53 -43.45 -6.32
CA GLU A 558 7.43 -44.37 -5.98
C GLU A 558 6.09 -43.87 -6.55
N LEU A 559 5.82 -42.57 -6.47
CA LEU A 559 4.62 -41.97 -7.04
C LEU A 559 4.60 -42.13 -8.57
N ASN A 560 5.73 -41.89 -9.25
CA ASN A 560 5.87 -42.06 -10.69
C ASN A 560 5.64 -43.51 -11.12
N GLN A 561 6.19 -44.47 -10.37
CA GLN A 561 5.97 -45.91 -10.61
C GLN A 561 4.50 -46.33 -10.44
N ASN A 562 3.73 -45.58 -9.65
CA ASN A 562 2.31 -45.79 -9.42
C ASN A 562 1.41 -44.86 -10.26
N GLY A 563 1.92 -44.38 -11.41
CA GLY A 563 1.12 -43.72 -12.45
C GLY A 563 0.97 -42.20 -12.30
N LEU A 564 1.83 -41.54 -11.50
CA LEU A 564 1.97 -40.08 -11.50
C LEU A 564 2.76 -39.61 -12.73
N ILE A 565 2.21 -38.62 -13.45
CA ILE A 565 2.81 -38.07 -14.68
C ILE A 565 3.28 -36.62 -14.48
N PHE A 566 2.53 -35.84 -13.71
CA PHE A 566 2.85 -34.44 -13.46
C PHE A 566 2.48 -34.04 -12.04
N TRP A 567 3.32 -33.20 -11.41
CA TRP A 567 3.14 -32.75 -10.04
C TRP A 567 3.57 -31.30 -9.86
N ARG A 568 2.68 -30.46 -9.33
CA ARG A 568 3.00 -29.08 -8.91
C ARG A 568 2.31 -28.72 -7.62
N ARG A 569 3.07 -28.19 -6.66
CA ARG A 569 2.57 -27.81 -5.33
C ARG A 569 2.71 -26.31 -5.06
N TYR A 570 1.66 -25.73 -4.50
CA TYR A 570 1.64 -24.40 -3.92
C TYR A 570 1.32 -24.50 -2.43
N VAL A 571 2.35 -24.45 -1.59
CA VAL A 571 2.21 -24.59 -0.12
C VAL A 571 1.53 -25.93 0.23
N ASP A 572 0.26 -25.92 0.62
CA ASP A 572 -0.58 -27.06 0.99
C ASP A 572 -1.34 -27.68 -0.20
N ASP A 573 -1.73 -26.86 -1.19
CA ASP A 573 -2.47 -27.28 -2.38
C ASP A 573 -1.52 -27.92 -3.41
N THR A 574 -1.83 -29.12 -3.89
CA THR A 574 -1.07 -29.83 -4.94
C THR A 574 -1.95 -30.17 -6.13
N PHE A 575 -1.48 -29.86 -7.33
CA PHE A 575 -2.07 -30.30 -8.60
C PHE A 575 -1.26 -31.46 -9.17
N ALA A 576 -1.95 -32.52 -9.60
CA ALA A 576 -1.32 -33.67 -10.23
C ALA A 576 -2.10 -34.19 -11.45
N ILE A 577 -1.37 -34.77 -12.40
CA ILE A 577 -1.92 -35.53 -13.53
C ILE A 577 -1.45 -36.97 -13.38
N ILE A 578 -2.40 -37.90 -13.51
CA ILE A 578 -2.16 -39.34 -13.36
C ILE A 578 -2.72 -40.07 -14.57
N GLU A 579 -2.24 -41.30 -14.81
CA GLU A 579 -2.79 -42.17 -15.84
C GLU A 579 -4.28 -42.48 -15.59
N GLU A 580 -5.05 -42.65 -16.67
CA GLU A 580 -6.50 -42.89 -16.58
C GLU A 580 -6.85 -44.10 -15.69
N ASN A 581 -6.06 -45.17 -15.81
CA ASN A 581 -6.27 -46.43 -15.10
C ASN A 581 -5.72 -46.42 -13.66
N THR A 582 -4.97 -45.39 -13.27
CA THR A 582 -4.40 -45.30 -11.92
C THR A 582 -5.49 -45.05 -10.89
N ASN A 583 -5.45 -45.77 -9.77
CA ASN A 583 -6.29 -45.50 -8.61
C ASN A 583 -5.69 -44.34 -7.78
N PRO A 584 -6.35 -43.17 -7.69
CA PRO A 584 -5.85 -42.05 -6.90
C PRO A 584 -5.63 -42.37 -5.41
N GLN A 585 -6.38 -43.34 -4.87
CA GLN A 585 -6.25 -43.75 -3.47
C GLN A 585 -4.89 -44.39 -3.18
N THR A 586 -4.29 -45.08 -4.15
CA THR A 586 -2.95 -45.66 -3.99
C THR A 586 -1.92 -44.57 -3.73
N LEU A 587 -1.94 -43.50 -4.53
CA LEU A 587 -1.05 -42.35 -4.36
C LEU A 587 -1.30 -41.64 -3.01
N LEU A 588 -2.57 -41.50 -2.62
CA LEU A 588 -2.92 -40.93 -1.32
C LEU A 588 -2.34 -41.74 -0.16
N ASN A 589 -2.39 -43.08 -0.24
CA ASN A 589 -1.83 -43.97 0.78
C ASN A 589 -0.30 -43.85 0.85
N ILE A 590 0.39 -43.76 -0.29
CA ILE A 590 1.85 -43.53 -0.35
C ILE A 590 2.19 -42.22 0.36
N LEU A 591 1.52 -41.12 0.02
CA LEU A 591 1.73 -39.81 0.66
C LEU A 591 1.51 -39.86 2.18
N ASN A 592 0.46 -40.54 2.64
CA ASN A 592 0.10 -40.66 4.05
C ASN A 592 0.98 -41.64 4.85
N SER A 593 1.78 -42.47 4.17
CA SER A 593 2.70 -43.42 4.82
C SER A 593 3.99 -42.76 5.31
N PHE A 594 4.35 -41.59 4.77
CA PHE A 594 5.68 -40.98 4.99
C PHE A 594 5.93 -40.53 6.43
N HIS A 595 4.95 -39.87 7.06
CA HIS A 595 5.09 -39.37 8.42
C HIS A 595 3.74 -39.30 9.13
N SER A 596 3.64 -39.85 10.34
CA SER A 596 2.37 -39.96 11.09
C SER A 596 1.71 -38.61 11.39
N SER A 597 2.49 -37.53 11.48
CA SER A 597 1.94 -36.19 11.76
C SER A 597 1.34 -35.48 10.55
N ILE A 598 1.69 -35.87 9.31
CA ILE A 598 1.27 -35.18 8.08
C ILE A 598 0.35 -36.09 7.28
N GLN A 599 -0.84 -35.59 6.97
CA GLN A 599 -1.86 -36.33 6.25
C GLN A 599 -2.43 -35.47 5.12
N PHE A 600 -2.63 -36.10 3.98
CA PHE A 600 -3.19 -35.54 2.76
C PHE A 600 -4.66 -35.94 2.64
N THR A 601 -5.41 -35.08 1.98
CA THR A 601 -6.73 -35.37 1.42
C THR A 601 -6.65 -35.25 -0.09
N MET A 602 -7.62 -35.82 -0.81
CA MET A 602 -7.60 -35.85 -2.26
C MET A 602 -8.97 -35.47 -2.81
N GLU A 603 -8.96 -34.68 -3.89
CA GLU A 603 -10.10 -34.38 -4.73
C GLU A 603 -9.80 -34.79 -6.17
N SER A 604 -10.75 -35.47 -6.81
CA SER A 604 -10.66 -35.83 -8.23
C SER A 604 -11.47 -34.85 -9.09
N GLU A 605 -11.12 -34.73 -10.37
CA GLU A 605 -11.89 -33.91 -11.30
C GLU A 605 -13.37 -34.33 -11.38
N SER A 606 -14.25 -33.36 -11.59
CA SER A 606 -15.68 -33.58 -11.82
C SER A 606 -16.06 -33.01 -13.18
N ALA A 607 -16.68 -33.84 -14.03
CA ALA A 607 -17.00 -33.49 -15.42
C ALA A 607 -15.80 -32.94 -16.22
N GLY A 608 -14.60 -33.50 -16.00
CA GLY A 608 -13.36 -33.07 -16.67
C GLY A 608 -12.84 -31.70 -16.22
N SER A 609 -13.33 -31.18 -15.08
CA SER A 609 -12.93 -29.89 -14.54
C SER A 609 -12.48 -30.03 -13.09
N LEU A 610 -11.43 -29.27 -12.73
CA LEU A 610 -10.92 -29.18 -11.36
C LEU A 610 -10.50 -27.74 -11.06
N SER A 611 -10.80 -27.28 -9.85
CA SER A 611 -10.38 -25.96 -9.39
C SER A 611 -9.06 -26.06 -8.63
N PHE A 612 -8.06 -25.28 -9.03
CA PHE A 612 -6.77 -25.22 -8.34
C PHE A 612 -6.38 -23.75 -8.14
N LEU A 613 -6.08 -23.36 -6.90
CA LEU A 613 -5.86 -21.97 -6.50
C LEU A 613 -7.06 -21.05 -6.86
N ASP A 614 -6.86 -20.10 -7.77
CA ASP A 614 -7.87 -19.21 -8.34
C ASP A 614 -8.16 -19.47 -9.82
N ILE A 615 -7.89 -20.71 -10.29
CA ILE A 615 -8.13 -21.18 -11.65
C ILE A 615 -9.17 -22.30 -11.63
N ASN A 616 -10.08 -22.28 -12.60
CA ASN A 616 -10.84 -23.45 -12.99
C ASN A 616 -10.20 -24.04 -14.25
N ILE A 617 -9.72 -25.28 -14.14
CA ILE A 617 -9.00 -26.01 -15.18
C ILE A 617 -9.97 -27.01 -15.77
N THR A 618 -10.20 -26.93 -17.07
CA THR A 618 -11.03 -27.88 -17.81
C THR A 618 -10.15 -28.61 -18.81
N ARG A 619 -10.13 -29.94 -18.76
CA ARG A 619 -9.42 -30.75 -19.78
C ARG A 619 -10.22 -30.80 -21.07
N LEU A 620 -9.51 -30.86 -22.18
CA LEU A 620 -10.05 -30.96 -23.53
C LEU A 620 -9.64 -32.28 -24.17
N SER A 621 -10.51 -32.84 -24.99
CA SER A 621 -10.22 -34.07 -25.76
C SER A 621 -9.28 -33.82 -26.95
N ILE A 622 -9.16 -32.56 -27.40
CA ILE A 622 -8.35 -32.15 -28.55
C ILE A 622 -7.60 -30.87 -28.13
N PRO A 623 -6.30 -30.73 -28.47
CA PRO A 623 -5.55 -29.54 -28.10
C PRO A 623 -6.10 -28.30 -28.81
N THR A 624 -6.10 -27.16 -28.13
CA THR A 624 -6.58 -25.93 -28.76
C THR A 624 -5.67 -25.52 -29.93
N PRO A 625 -6.21 -25.05 -31.06
CA PRO A 625 -5.41 -24.63 -32.21
C PRO A 625 -4.47 -23.46 -31.89
N THR A 626 -4.78 -22.66 -30.88
CA THR A 626 -4.06 -21.42 -30.53
C THR A 626 -2.93 -21.61 -29.52
N THR A 627 -3.05 -22.56 -28.59
CA THR A 627 -2.02 -22.79 -27.56
C THR A 627 -1.41 -24.18 -27.62
N HIS A 628 -1.92 -25.07 -28.49
CA HIS A 628 -1.60 -26.50 -28.54
C HIS A 628 -1.78 -27.23 -27.20
N SER A 629 -2.47 -26.60 -26.24
CA SER A 629 -2.71 -27.16 -24.92
C SER A 629 -4.03 -27.93 -24.87
N PHE A 630 -4.04 -29.03 -24.11
CA PHE A 630 -5.22 -29.81 -23.77
C PHE A 630 -6.01 -29.23 -22.59
N PHE A 631 -5.70 -28.00 -22.17
CA PHE A 631 -6.37 -27.35 -21.04
C PHE A 631 -7.00 -26.01 -21.44
N GLU A 632 -8.23 -25.79 -20.99
CA GLU A 632 -8.78 -24.45 -20.85
C GLU A 632 -8.72 -23.99 -19.40
N THR A 633 -8.37 -22.72 -19.22
CA THR A 633 -8.26 -22.11 -17.89
C THR A 633 -9.14 -20.87 -17.82
N SER A 634 -9.82 -20.70 -16.69
CA SER A 634 -10.67 -19.55 -16.40
C SER A 634 -10.60 -19.17 -14.92
N VAL A 635 -11.06 -17.97 -14.55
CA VAL A 635 -10.97 -17.49 -13.17
C VAL A 635 -11.97 -18.22 -12.28
N TYR A 636 -11.47 -18.92 -11.26
CA TYR A 636 -12.30 -19.52 -10.23
C TYR A 636 -12.56 -18.55 -9.07
N ARG A 637 -13.78 -18.59 -8.53
CA ARG A 637 -14.19 -17.85 -7.33
C ARG A 637 -14.78 -18.84 -6.34
N LYS A 638 -14.13 -18.99 -5.18
CA LYS A 638 -14.64 -19.85 -4.09
C LYS A 638 -16.06 -19.42 -3.69
N PRO A 639 -16.93 -20.33 -3.24
CA PRO A 639 -18.30 -20.01 -2.78
C PRO A 639 -18.35 -18.94 -1.68
N THR A 640 -17.29 -18.80 -0.89
CA THR A 640 -17.13 -17.75 0.15
C THR A 640 -16.92 -16.34 -0.41
N PHE A 641 -16.80 -16.16 -1.72
CA PHE A 641 -16.60 -14.87 -2.35
C PHE A 641 -17.91 -14.07 -2.38
N THR A 642 -18.05 -13.12 -1.46
CA THR A 642 -19.22 -12.23 -1.31
C THR A 642 -19.35 -11.15 -2.39
N GLY A 643 -18.36 -11.02 -3.27
CA GLY A 643 -18.22 -9.88 -4.20
C GLY A 643 -18.01 -8.52 -3.54
N LEU A 644 -17.79 -8.46 -2.21
CA LEU A 644 -17.43 -7.22 -1.54
C LEU A 644 -16.04 -6.77 -1.96
N LEU A 645 -15.98 -5.64 -2.66
CA LEU A 645 -14.75 -4.92 -2.97
C LEU A 645 -14.61 -3.71 -2.05
N THR A 646 -13.48 -3.01 -2.14
CA THR A 646 -13.38 -1.69 -1.55
C THR A 646 -14.38 -0.76 -2.23
N LYS A 647 -15.48 -0.40 -1.55
CA LYS A 647 -16.56 0.42 -2.12
C LYS A 647 -16.02 1.72 -2.73
N PHE A 648 -16.58 2.13 -3.86
CA PHE A 648 -16.13 3.35 -4.56
C PHE A 648 -16.34 4.62 -3.74
N THR A 649 -17.25 4.62 -2.77
CA THR A 649 -17.51 5.72 -1.85
C THR A 649 -16.49 5.83 -0.70
N SER A 650 -15.65 4.82 -0.47
CA SER A 650 -14.65 4.81 0.59
C SER A 650 -13.70 5.99 0.50
N PHE A 651 -13.36 6.61 1.64
CA PHE A 651 -12.52 7.80 1.72
C PHE A 651 -11.02 7.46 1.64
N ILE A 652 -10.63 6.95 0.48
CA ILE A 652 -9.26 6.56 0.15
C ILE A 652 -8.80 7.21 -1.16
N PRO A 653 -7.48 7.31 -1.41
CA PRO A 653 -6.95 7.77 -2.68
C PRO A 653 -7.50 6.98 -3.88
N ILE A 654 -7.77 7.67 -4.99
CA ILE A 654 -8.34 7.09 -6.21
C ILE A 654 -7.47 5.96 -6.80
N GLN A 655 -6.16 5.99 -6.53
CA GLN A 655 -5.21 4.96 -6.96
C GLN A 655 -5.57 3.58 -6.42
N TYR A 656 -6.01 3.47 -5.16
CA TYR A 656 -6.46 2.21 -4.57
C TYR A 656 -7.75 1.71 -5.22
N LYS A 657 -8.63 2.62 -5.65
CA LYS A 657 -9.86 2.25 -6.37
C LYS A 657 -9.54 1.74 -7.77
N ARG A 658 -8.58 2.36 -8.46
CA ARG A 658 -8.08 1.89 -9.76
C ARG A 658 -7.43 0.52 -9.65
N SER A 659 -6.59 0.30 -8.63
CA SER A 659 -5.89 -0.96 -8.45
C SER A 659 -6.84 -2.13 -8.24
N VAL A 660 -7.98 -1.95 -7.58
CA VAL A 660 -9.01 -3.01 -7.45
C VAL A 660 -9.45 -3.53 -8.82
N ILE A 661 -9.84 -2.64 -9.74
CA ILE A 661 -10.29 -3.04 -11.08
C ILE A 661 -9.13 -3.57 -11.91
N SER A 662 -7.98 -2.89 -11.87
CA SER A 662 -6.78 -3.33 -12.61
C SER A 662 -6.30 -4.70 -12.18
N SER A 663 -6.33 -5.04 -10.88
CA SER A 663 -5.93 -6.35 -10.39
C SER A 663 -6.90 -7.45 -10.84
N MET A 664 -8.22 -7.20 -10.82
CA MET A 664 -9.21 -8.16 -11.32
C MET A 664 -9.06 -8.38 -12.84
N ALA A 665 -8.90 -7.31 -13.61
CA ALA A 665 -8.70 -7.40 -15.05
C ALA A 665 -7.37 -8.06 -15.41
N TYR A 666 -6.28 -7.69 -14.74
CA TYR A 666 -4.97 -8.30 -14.95
C TYR A 666 -4.99 -9.81 -14.66
N ARG A 667 -5.65 -10.21 -13.56
CA ARG A 667 -5.84 -11.62 -13.24
C ARG A 667 -6.61 -12.36 -14.35
N ALA A 668 -7.73 -11.81 -14.81
CA ALA A 668 -8.49 -12.41 -15.90
C ALA A 668 -7.66 -12.55 -17.18
N ILE A 669 -6.87 -11.53 -17.53
CA ILE A 669 -5.99 -11.54 -18.71
C ILE A 669 -4.90 -12.63 -18.62
N ARG A 670 -4.38 -12.89 -17.41
CA ARG A 670 -3.33 -13.91 -17.20
C ARG A 670 -3.87 -15.33 -17.08
N ILE A 671 -5.11 -15.49 -16.59
CA ILE A 671 -5.69 -16.81 -16.32
C ILE A 671 -6.53 -17.32 -17.50
N CYS A 672 -7.30 -16.47 -18.19
CA CYS A 672 -8.18 -16.97 -19.24
C CYS A 672 -7.39 -17.44 -20.47
N SER A 673 -7.54 -18.72 -20.86
CA SER A 673 -6.84 -19.31 -22.01
C SER A 673 -7.30 -18.78 -23.37
N SER A 674 -8.54 -18.26 -23.46
CA SER A 674 -9.12 -17.75 -24.71
C SER A 674 -9.76 -16.38 -24.56
N TYR A 675 -9.85 -15.64 -25.67
CA TYR A 675 -10.52 -14.33 -25.71
C TYR A 675 -12.01 -14.43 -25.37
N HIS A 676 -12.66 -15.54 -25.73
CA HIS A 676 -14.06 -15.78 -25.38
C HIS A 676 -14.24 -15.92 -23.85
N LEU A 677 -13.38 -16.70 -23.18
CA LEU A 677 -13.40 -16.82 -21.72
C LEU A 677 -13.05 -15.50 -21.04
N LEU A 678 -12.13 -14.71 -21.63
CA LEU A 678 -11.79 -13.39 -21.14
C LEU A 678 -12.98 -12.41 -21.22
N ASP A 679 -13.71 -12.37 -22.34
CA ASP A 679 -14.93 -11.56 -22.48
C ASP A 679 -16.00 -12.00 -21.47
N LYS A 680 -16.21 -13.31 -21.35
CA LYS A 680 -17.13 -13.89 -20.36
C LYS A 680 -16.79 -13.47 -18.93
N GLU A 681 -15.50 -13.36 -18.61
CA GLU A 681 -15.00 -12.96 -17.29
C GLU A 681 -15.06 -11.44 -17.03
N PHE A 682 -15.02 -10.58 -18.05
CA PHE A 682 -15.21 -9.14 -17.86
C PHE A 682 -16.64 -8.74 -17.48
N LYS A 683 -17.64 -9.54 -17.87
CA LYS A 683 -19.05 -9.35 -17.46
C LYS A 683 -19.23 -9.41 -15.92
N PRO A 684 -18.83 -10.47 -15.20
CA PRO A 684 -18.93 -10.52 -13.75
C PRO A 684 -18.03 -9.48 -13.08
N ILE A 685 -16.81 -9.20 -13.59
CA ILE A 685 -15.96 -8.11 -13.05
C ILE A 685 -16.72 -6.78 -13.05
N THR A 686 -17.39 -6.46 -14.16
CA THR A 686 -18.19 -5.24 -14.31
C THR A 686 -19.38 -5.24 -13.36
N SER A 687 -20.16 -6.33 -13.30
CA SER A 687 -21.32 -6.44 -12.40
C SER A 687 -20.93 -6.31 -10.92
N ILE A 688 -19.86 -6.96 -10.49
CA ILE A 688 -19.34 -6.88 -9.11
C ILE A 688 -18.88 -5.45 -8.81
N ALA A 689 -18.15 -4.81 -9.72
CA ALA A 689 -17.71 -3.42 -9.53
C ALA A 689 -18.90 -2.45 -9.44
N LEU A 690 -19.93 -2.62 -10.27
CA LEU A 690 -21.16 -1.83 -10.23
C LEU A 690 -21.90 -1.99 -8.90
N ALA A 691 -22.04 -3.21 -8.39
CA ALA A 691 -22.62 -3.49 -7.08
C ALA A 691 -21.80 -2.87 -5.92
N ASN A 692 -20.51 -2.59 -6.14
CA ASN A 692 -19.65 -1.85 -5.21
C ASN A 692 -19.63 -0.31 -5.45
N GLY A 693 -20.50 0.19 -6.32
CA GLY A 693 -20.70 1.62 -6.58
C GLY A 693 -19.70 2.24 -7.55
N TYR A 694 -18.92 1.44 -8.28
CA TYR A 694 -17.97 1.96 -9.27
C TYR A 694 -18.71 2.49 -10.51
N PRO A 695 -18.37 3.69 -11.01
CA PRO A 695 -18.97 4.20 -12.25
C PRO A 695 -18.58 3.36 -13.48
N VAL A 696 -19.54 3.08 -14.37
CA VAL A 696 -19.32 2.31 -15.63
C VAL A 696 -18.09 2.80 -16.39
N LYS A 697 -18.04 4.10 -16.69
CA LYS A 697 -16.91 4.71 -17.42
C LYS A 697 -15.57 4.49 -16.71
N PHE A 698 -15.56 4.51 -15.38
CA PHE A 698 -14.33 4.27 -14.62
C PHE A 698 -13.87 2.82 -14.78
N ILE A 699 -14.81 1.87 -14.75
CA ILE A 699 -14.54 0.44 -14.94
C ILE A 699 -13.95 0.22 -16.34
N GLU A 700 -14.66 0.67 -17.38
CA GLU A 700 -14.24 0.54 -18.79
C GLU A 700 -12.86 1.17 -19.04
N GLU A 701 -12.63 2.41 -18.58
CA GLU A 701 -11.33 3.08 -18.70
C GLU A 701 -10.21 2.31 -18.01
N GLN A 702 -10.45 1.72 -16.83
CA GLN A 702 -9.42 0.95 -16.11
C GLN A 702 -9.17 -0.42 -16.74
N ILE A 703 -10.21 -1.12 -17.22
CA ILE A 703 -10.04 -2.39 -17.97
C ILE A 703 -9.24 -2.12 -19.24
N GLY A 704 -9.64 -1.14 -20.05
CA GLY A 704 -8.92 -0.76 -21.27
C GLY A 704 -7.47 -0.32 -21.01
N THR A 705 -7.23 0.45 -19.94
CA THR A 705 -5.85 0.81 -19.53
C THR A 705 -5.03 -0.43 -19.15
N THR A 706 -5.63 -1.42 -18.50
CA THR A 706 -4.94 -2.65 -18.07
C THR A 706 -4.62 -3.54 -19.26
N LEU A 707 -5.57 -3.71 -20.19
CA LEU A 707 -5.36 -4.40 -21.47
C LEU A 707 -4.23 -3.75 -22.28
N ASN A 708 -4.31 -2.43 -22.49
CA ASN A 708 -3.29 -1.69 -23.23
C ASN A 708 -1.91 -1.86 -22.61
N LYS A 709 -1.79 -1.75 -21.28
CA LYS A 709 -0.51 -1.96 -20.60
C LYS A 709 0.04 -3.37 -20.79
N TYR A 710 -0.83 -4.38 -20.73
CA TYR A 710 -0.41 -5.76 -20.88
C TYR A 710 0.09 -6.06 -22.30
N PHE A 711 -0.70 -5.69 -23.32
CA PHE A 711 -0.39 -6.01 -24.71
C PHE A 711 0.68 -5.08 -25.33
N LEU A 712 0.69 -3.78 -25.02
CA LEU A 712 1.70 -2.85 -25.56
C LEU A 712 3.10 -3.12 -24.99
N ASN A 713 3.20 -3.62 -23.75
CA ASN A 713 4.49 -3.99 -23.17
C ASN A 713 5.05 -5.28 -23.79
N ARG A 714 4.20 -6.21 -24.26
CA ARG A 714 4.65 -7.41 -25.00
C ARG A 714 5.19 -7.08 -26.40
N THR A 715 4.67 -6.06 -27.08
CA THR A 715 5.13 -5.67 -28.43
C THR A 715 6.50 -4.98 -28.46
N ARG A 716 7.14 -4.71 -27.31
CA ARG A 716 8.42 -3.97 -27.25
C ARG A 716 9.65 -4.83 -26.96
N ASP A 717 9.52 -6.13 -26.65
CA ASP A 717 10.67 -7.00 -26.39
C ASP A 717 10.44 -8.44 -26.89
N PRO A 718 10.96 -8.80 -28.08
CA PRO A 718 11.11 -10.20 -28.49
C PRO A 718 12.44 -10.84 -28.05
N LEU A 719 13.43 -10.07 -27.58
CA LEU A 719 14.83 -10.52 -27.50
C LEU A 719 15.42 -10.68 -26.08
N ASN A 720 14.64 -10.49 -25.02
CA ASN A 720 15.18 -10.54 -23.64
C ASN A 720 14.34 -11.36 -22.64
N ASN A 721 13.64 -12.39 -23.10
CA ASN A 721 12.97 -13.34 -22.19
C ASN A 721 13.93 -14.44 -21.75
N SER A 722 14.85 -14.07 -20.86
CA SER A 722 15.57 -15.01 -20.00
C SER A 722 15.96 -14.29 -18.73
N THR A 723 14.98 -13.77 -17.98
CA THR A 723 14.99 -13.58 -16.51
C THR A 723 13.84 -12.67 -16.07
N MET A 724 13.29 -12.94 -14.88
CA MET A 724 12.41 -12.08 -14.06
C MET A 724 10.89 -12.21 -14.26
N ALA A 725 10.33 -13.31 -13.77
CA ALA A 725 9.12 -13.25 -12.94
C ALA A 725 9.56 -13.29 -11.47
N SER A 726 9.56 -12.14 -10.81
CA SER A 726 9.68 -12.07 -9.35
C SER A 726 8.76 -10.97 -8.84
N SER A 727 7.78 -11.38 -8.04
CA SER A 727 6.86 -10.53 -7.28
C SER A 727 7.60 -9.41 -6.53
N PRO A 728 6.97 -8.25 -6.26
CA PRO A 728 7.59 -7.21 -5.48
C PRO A 728 7.69 -7.66 -4.02
N VAL A 729 8.82 -8.27 -3.66
CA VAL A 729 9.25 -8.35 -2.28
C VAL A 729 9.44 -6.91 -1.81
N ILE A 730 8.68 -6.51 -0.80
CA ILE A 730 8.91 -5.26 -0.07
C ILE A 730 10.23 -5.41 0.68
N ILE A 731 11.35 -5.10 0.01
CA ILE A 731 12.63 -4.88 0.68
C ILE A 731 12.71 -3.38 0.98
N SER A 732 12.43 -3.05 2.25
CA SER A 732 12.98 -1.85 2.86
C SER A 732 14.44 -2.11 3.20
N SER A 733 15.37 -1.54 2.43
CA SER A 733 16.60 -0.91 2.93
C SER A 733 17.49 -0.51 1.76
N ALA A 734 18.02 0.70 1.83
CA ALA A 734 18.95 1.28 0.87
C ALA A 734 20.38 0.74 1.04
N THR A 735 21.10 0.66 -0.09
CA THR A 735 22.58 0.78 -0.29
C THR A 735 23.50 -0.27 0.38
N THR A 736 24.54 -0.83 -0.25
CA THR A 736 25.55 -0.25 -1.16
C THR A 736 26.38 -1.32 -1.92
N THR A 737 26.75 -1.00 -3.16
CA THR A 737 28.01 -1.27 -3.92
C THR A 737 28.80 -2.57 -3.77
N THR A 738 29.02 -3.24 -4.91
CA THR A 738 30.30 -3.86 -5.26
C THR A 738 30.85 -3.20 -6.54
N HIS A 739 32.15 -2.92 -6.51
CA HIS A 739 32.95 -2.47 -7.65
C HIS A 739 33.02 -3.57 -8.71
N ASP A 740 32.82 -3.23 -9.98
CA ASP A 740 33.64 -3.72 -11.09
C ASP A 740 33.51 -2.74 -12.27
N GLN A 741 34.66 -2.41 -12.86
CA GLN A 741 34.80 -1.42 -13.93
C GLN A 741 34.58 -2.08 -15.30
N ALA A 742 33.61 -1.58 -16.08
CA ALA A 742 33.71 -1.38 -17.54
C ALA A 742 32.44 -0.71 -18.12
N SER A 743 32.60 0.57 -18.49
CA SER A 743 31.97 1.32 -19.58
C SER A 743 30.63 0.84 -20.22
N ALA A 744 29.53 1.50 -19.86
CA ALA A 744 28.53 2.11 -20.78
C ALA A 744 27.44 2.84 -19.96
N ALA A 745 27.01 4.01 -20.41
CA ALA A 745 26.14 4.97 -19.71
C ALA A 745 24.84 4.35 -19.14
N THR A 746 24.89 3.89 -17.89
CA THR A 746 23.73 3.38 -17.16
C THR A 746 23.12 4.53 -16.35
N LEU A 747 21.87 4.87 -16.65
CA LEU A 747 21.07 5.90 -15.98
C LEU A 747 21.09 5.66 -14.46
N ALA A 748 21.84 6.47 -13.69
CA ALA A 748 21.98 6.29 -12.24
C ALA A 748 20.60 6.21 -11.56
N LYS A 749 20.31 5.08 -10.91
CA LYS A 749 19.03 4.80 -10.26
C LYS A 749 18.84 5.78 -9.09
N LYS A 750 18.00 6.80 -9.28
CA LYS A 750 17.72 7.83 -8.26
C LYS A 750 17.31 7.21 -6.92
N ASN A 751 17.85 7.73 -5.82
CA ASN A 751 17.48 7.31 -4.47
C ASN A 751 16.00 7.62 -4.20
N VAL A 752 15.19 6.61 -3.88
CA VAL A 752 13.75 6.80 -3.63
C VAL A 752 13.52 7.10 -2.15
N LEU A 753 12.92 8.26 -1.86
CA LEU A 753 12.54 8.66 -0.50
C LEU A 753 11.02 8.60 -0.34
N LEU A 754 10.54 7.85 0.66
CA LEU A 754 9.11 7.72 0.97
C LEU A 754 8.71 8.68 2.09
N ILE A 755 7.56 9.34 1.95
CA ILE A 755 6.99 10.17 3.02
C ILE A 755 5.50 9.87 3.20
N ASP A 756 5.11 9.52 4.43
CA ASP A 756 3.71 9.37 4.80
C ASP A 756 3.07 10.75 5.04
N ILE A 757 1.98 11.03 4.32
CA ILE A 757 1.18 12.24 4.50
C ILE A 757 -0.28 11.89 4.82
N PRO A 758 -0.99 12.64 5.67
CA PRO A 758 -2.40 12.38 5.96
C PRO A 758 -3.27 12.59 4.72
N PHE A 759 -4.20 11.67 4.46
CA PHE A 759 -5.18 11.79 3.38
C PHE A 759 -6.48 12.44 3.87
N VAL A 760 -6.71 13.66 3.41
CA VAL A 760 -7.91 14.47 3.65
C VAL A 760 -8.52 14.92 2.32
N GLY A 761 -8.37 14.10 1.27
CA GLY A 761 -8.88 14.39 -0.08
C GLY A 761 -7.95 15.29 -0.91
N ARG A 762 -8.52 16.29 -1.58
CA ARG A 762 -7.79 17.14 -2.55
C ARG A 762 -6.55 17.85 -1.95
N PRO A 763 -6.56 18.40 -0.72
CA PRO A 763 -5.38 19.03 -0.13
C PRO A 763 -4.17 18.10 -0.06
N SER A 764 -4.36 16.81 0.26
CA SER A 764 -3.26 15.83 0.33
C SER A 764 -2.62 15.57 -1.03
N ILE A 765 -3.42 15.55 -2.10
CA ILE A 765 -2.93 15.39 -3.48
C ILE A 765 -2.09 16.62 -3.87
N VAL A 766 -2.55 17.81 -3.50
CA VAL A 766 -1.82 19.06 -3.75
C VAL A 766 -0.52 19.11 -2.94
N LEU A 767 -0.56 18.73 -1.66
CA LEU A 767 0.62 18.63 -0.81
C LEU A 767 1.65 17.68 -1.43
N GLY A 768 1.25 16.46 -1.81
CA GLY A 768 2.15 15.49 -2.42
C GLY A 768 2.86 16.05 -3.67
N LYS A 769 2.11 16.72 -4.56
CA LYS A 769 2.71 17.38 -5.74
C LYS A 769 3.70 18.49 -5.36
N LYS A 770 3.35 19.32 -4.38
CA LYS A 770 4.23 20.40 -3.89
C LYS A 770 5.50 19.86 -3.26
N LEU A 771 5.41 18.78 -2.47
CA LEU A 771 6.58 18.11 -1.88
C LEU A 771 7.50 17.52 -2.95
N ILE A 772 6.93 16.84 -3.97
CA ILE A 772 7.71 16.31 -5.10
C ILE A 772 8.46 17.45 -5.80
N ASN A 773 7.79 18.56 -6.09
CA ASN A 773 8.42 19.71 -6.75
C ASN A 773 9.48 20.38 -5.87
N PHE A 774 9.24 20.47 -4.55
CA PHE A 774 10.21 20.99 -3.58
C PHE A 774 11.48 20.14 -3.57
N VAL A 775 11.36 18.81 -3.49
CA VAL A 775 12.52 17.90 -3.51
C VAL A 775 13.23 17.94 -4.85
N LYS A 776 12.50 17.95 -5.98
CA LYS A 776 13.13 18.09 -7.31
C LYS A 776 13.98 19.36 -7.46
N GLN A 777 13.62 20.45 -6.77
CA GLN A 777 14.36 21.72 -6.80
C GLN A 777 15.55 21.74 -5.85
N THR A 778 15.52 20.96 -4.77
CA THR A 778 16.54 20.98 -3.70
C THR A 778 17.53 19.83 -3.82
N ARG A 779 17.05 18.64 -4.19
CA ARG A 779 17.80 17.39 -4.36
C ARG A 779 17.28 16.60 -5.57
N PRO A 780 17.67 16.96 -6.82
CA PRO A 780 17.21 16.29 -8.04
C PRO A 780 17.59 14.81 -8.15
N ASP A 781 18.61 14.39 -7.39
CA ASP A 781 19.10 13.04 -7.22
C ASP A 781 18.14 12.16 -6.39
N ILE A 782 17.25 12.77 -5.60
CA ILE A 782 16.24 12.07 -4.79
C ILE A 782 14.89 12.07 -5.52
N LYS A 783 14.30 10.88 -5.65
CA LYS A 783 12.91 10.69 -6.09
C LYS A 783 12.01 10.59 -4.86
N LEU A 784 11.34 11.69 -4.51
CA LEU A 784 10.33 11.66 -3.45
C LEU A 784 9.04 10.98 -3.92
N GLN A 785 8.52 10.06 -3.11
CA GLN A 785 7.23 9.41 -3.29
C GLN A 785 6.34 9.62 -2.06
N PRO A 786 5.40 10.59 -2.11
CA PRO A 786 4.41 10.78 -1.07
C PRO A 786 3.40 9.63 -1.02
N ILE A 787 3.10 9.15 0.18
CA ILE A 787 2.13 8.08 0.46
C ILE A 787 0.96 8.70 1.26
N PRO A 788 -0.18 9.01 0.61
CA PRO A 788 -1.35 9.50 1.32
C PRO A 788 -1.98 8.37 2.15
N ARG A 789 -1.92 8.50 3.47
CA ARG A 789 -2.47 7.56 4.45
C ARG A 789 -3.92 7.92 4.78
N PRO A 790 -4.91 7.09 4.41
CA PRO A 790 -6.30 7.31 4.81
C PRO A 790 -6.47 7.28 6.33
N PRO A 791 -7.55 7.88 6.85
CA PRO A 791 -7.98 7.66 8.24
C PRO A 791 -8.20 6.17 8.54
N PRO A 792 -8.32 5.80 9.83
CA PRO A 792 -8.55 4.41 10.20
C PRO A 792 -9.78 3.79 9.53
N SER A 793 -9.63 2.60 8.96
CA SER A 793 -10.77 1.83 8.45
C SER A 793 -11.69 1.38 9.58
N VAL A 794 -12.89 0.88 9.25
CA VAL A 794 -13.81 0.27 10.22
C VAL A 794 -13.10 -0.85 10.99
N GLN A 795 -12.30 -1.69 10.31
CA GLN A 795 -11.51 -2.75 10.93
C GLN A 795 -10.54 -2.23 12.00
N GLN A 796 -9.87 -1.11 11.74
CA GLN A 796 -8.90 -0.55 12.68
C GLN A 796 -9.59 0.09 13.90
N GLN A 797 -10.87 0.39 13.79
CA GLN A 797 -11.70 0.91 14.87
C GLN A 797 -12.36 -0.20 15.70
N LEU A 798 -12.45 -1.43 15.16
CA LEU A 798 -12.99 -2.63 15.81
C LEU A 798 -11.85 -3.63 16.04
N PRO A 799 -11.02 -3.46 17.08
CA PRO A 799 -9.87 -4.31 17.31
C PRO A 799 -10.32 -5.74 17.70
N ARG A 800 -9.88 -6.72 16.92
CA ARG A 800 -10.11 -8.15 17.18
C ARG A 800 -9.08 -8.82 18.09
N LYS A 801 -8.04 -8.07 18.49
CA LYS A 801 -6.92 -8.58 19.29
C LYS A 801 -6.95 -7.89 20.63
N ASP A 802 -6.58 -8.62 21.68
CA ASP A 802 -6.46 -8.05 23.01
C ASP A 802 -5.46 -6.88 23.04
N PRO A 803 -5.73 -5.87 23.88
CA PRO A 803 -4.76 -4.80 24.10
C PRO A 803 -3.52 -5.37 24.80
N VAL A 804 -2.34 -4.90 24.40
CA VAL A 804 -1.11 -5.18 25.14
C VAL A 804 -1.18 -4.47 26.48
N GLN A 805 -0.84 -5.17 27.56
CA GLN A 805 -0.83 -4.61 28.91
C GLN A 805 -0.03 -3.31 28.95
N LYS A 806 -0.60 -2.28 29.57
CA LYS A 806 -0.10 -0.89 29.52
C LYS A 806 1.39 -0.77 29.87
N HIS A 807 1.84 -1.49 30.89
CA HIS A 807 3.23 -1.45 31.38
C HIS A 807 4.23 -2.20 30.48
N LEU A 808 3.76 -3.12 29.63
CA LEU A 808 4.56 -3.82 28.62
C LEU A 808 4.61 -3.07 27.28
N GLN A 809 3.88 -1.96 27.14
CA GLN A 809 3.96 -1.17 25.92
C GLN A 809 5.30 -0.43 25.81
N SER A 810 5.76 -0.24 24.58
CA SER A 810 7.03 0.38 24.23
C SER A 810 6.85 1.39 23.10
N HIS A 811 7.93 2.08 22.71
CA HIS A 811 7.95 3.08 21.62
C HIS A 811 6.90 4.19 21.82
N LEU A 812 6.85 4.69 23.05
CA LEU A 812 5.80 5.59 23.52
C LEU A 812 6.36 6.85 24.16
N VAL A 813 5.56 7.90 24.10
CA VAL A 813 5.67 9.13 24.88
C VAL A 813 4.66 9.01 26.01
N TYR A 814 5.09 9.18 27.25
CA TYR A 814 4.28 9.03 28.45
C TYR A 814 4.29 10.29 29.30
N GLN A 815 3.25 10.46 30.10
CA GLN A 815 3.14 11.49 31.12
C GLN A 815 2.95 10.81 32.48
N ILE A 816 3.73 11.24 33.47
CA ILE A 816 3.62 10.88 34.88
C ILE A 816 3.23 12.12 35.66
N GLN A 817 2.42 11.94 36.70
CA GLN A 817 1.92 13.00 37.57
C GLN A 817 2.31 12.71 39.02
N CYS A 818 2.64 13.77 39.75
CA CYS A 818 2.79 13.74 41.20
C CYS A 818 1.40 13.67 41.86
N MET A 819 1.27 12.87 42.92
CA MET A 819 0.00 12.74 43.65
C MET A 819 -0.27 13.96 44.54
N ASP A 820 0.79 14.60 45.04
CA ASP A 820 0.70 15.61 46.09
C ASP A 820 0.82 17.05 45.55
N CYS A 821 1.08 17.22 44.25
CA CYS A 821 1.06 18.54 43.60
C CYS A 821 0.78 18.44 42.10
N ASP A 822 0.60 19.59 41.44
CA ASP A 822 0.35 19.68 39.99
C ASP A 822 1.57 19.35 39.12
N ALA A 823 2.64 18.83 39.73
CA ALA A 823 3.87 18.52 39.02
C ALA A 823 3.67 17.37 38.04
N THR A 824 4.07 17.59 36.79
CA THR A 824 3.98 16.59 35.73
C THR A 824 5.29 16.45 34.99
N TYR A 825 5.55 15.24 34.52
CA TYR A 825 6.71 14.88 33.72
C TYR A 825 6.27 14.21 32.43
N ILE A 826 6.85 14.60 31.30
CA ILE A 826 6.71 13.91 30.03
C ILE A 826 8.04 13.29 29.63
N GLY A 827 8.02 11.99 29.32
CA GLY A 827 9.18 11.26 28.85
C GLY A 827 8.87 10.37 27.66
N LYS A 828 9.90 9.79 27.06
CA LYS A 828 9.79 8.75 26.04
C LYS A 828 10.55 7.49 26.38
N THR A 829 10.13 6.38 25.79
CA THR A 829 10.87 5.11 25.85
C THR A 829 10.71 4.31 24.57
N ILE A 830 11.81 3.69 24.11
CA ILE A 830 11.79 2.63 23.09
C ILE A 830 11.71 1.23 23.71
N ARG A 831 11.88 1.12 25.03
CA ARG A 831 11.76 -0.11 25.83
C ARG A 831 10.36 -0.19 26.45
N HIS A 832 10.07 -1.27 27.17
CA HIS A 832 8.86 -1.39 27.99
C HIS A 832 8.73 -0.23 28.98
N ALA A 833 7.51 0.26 29.17
CA ALA A 833 7.22 1.34 30.11
C ALA A 833 7.64 0.98 31.54
N ILE A 834 7.41 -0.27 31.98
CA ILE A 834 7.82 -0.73 33.31
C ILE A 834 9.33 -0.58 33.55
N THR A 835 10.15 -0.99 32.57
CA THR A 835 11.61 -0.85 32.63
C THR A 835 12.01 0.61 32.79
N ARG A 836 11.32 1.51 32.08
CA ARG A 836 11.59 2.94 32.17
C ARG A 836 11.13 3.56 33.49
N HIS A 837 10.01 3.11 34.04
CA HIS A 837 9.52 3.59 35.34
C HIS A 837 10.43 3.15 36.49
N ILE A 838 10.94 1.92 36.46
CA ILE A 838 11.92 1.45 37.46
C ILE A 838 13.18 2.33 37.44
N GLU A 839 13.66 2.74 36.26
CA GLU A 839 14.78 3.70 36.16
C GLU A 839 14.47 5.09 36.74
N HIS A 840 13.20 5.46 36.78
CA HIS A 840 12.76 6.69 37.44
C HIS A 840 12.57 6.52 38.95
N GLY A 841 12.65 5.31 39.50
CA GLY A 841 12.49 5.02 40.92
C GLY A 841 11.23 4.24 41.29
N ALA A 842 10.46 3.74 40.31
CA ALA A 842 9.29 2.90 40.59
C ALA A 842 9.69 1.57 41.27
N PRO A 843 8.82 1.00 42.13
CA PRO A 843 9.02 -0.35 42.68
C PRO A 843 9.17 -1.39 41.57
N LYS A 844 9.89 -2.49 41.85
CA LYS A 844 10.07 -3.61 40.90
C LYS A 844 8.76 -4.26 40.46
N HIS A 845 7.72 -4.20 41.31
CA HIS A 845 6.38 -4.71 41.05
C HIS A 845 5.35 -3.58 41.24
N PRO A 846 5.22 -2.66 40.28
CA PRO A 846 4.34 -1.49 40.44
C PRO A 846 2.84 -1.81 40.35
N CYS A 847 2.44 -3.09 40.20
CA CYS A 847 1.06 -3.51 39.97
C CYS A 847 0.51 -4.55 40.97
N GLN A 848 1.18 -4.79 42.10
CA GLN A 848 0.56 -5.51 43.22
C GLN A 848 0.21 -4.52 44.34
N PRO A 849 -1.05 -4.41 44.77
CA PRO A 849 -1.39 -3.62 45.95
C PRO A 849 -0.75 -4.28 47.18
N GLY A 850 0.13 -3.55 47.89
CA GLY A 850 0.49 -3.88 49.27
C GLY A 850 1.96 -4.16 49.64
N THR A 851 2.96 -4.06 48.75
CA THR A 851 4.36 -4.28 49.16
C THR A 851 5.20 -2.99 49.16
N THR A 852 5.26 -2.34 50.32
CA THR A 852 6.30 -1.37 50.69
C THR A 852 7.55 -2.11 51.14
N THR A 853 8.62 -2.09 50.33
CA THR A 853 10.00 -2.09 50.86
C THR A 853 10.93 -1.41 49.87
N VAL A 854 11.56 -0.35 50.37
CA VAL A 854 12.66 0.39 49.76
C VAL A 854 13.94 -0.44 49.89
N GLU A 855 14.61 -0.72 48.77
CA GLU A 855 16.08 -0.69 48.65
C GLU A 855 16.48 -0.86 47.16
N PRO A 856 17.38 -0.01 46.62
CA PRO A 856 17.82 -0.12 45.23
C PRO A 856 18.85 -1.25 45.07
N PRO A 857 18.61 -2.30 44.28
CA PRO A 857 19.62 -3.31 44.02
C PRO A 857 20.52 -2.88 42.85
N THR A 858 21.78 -3.23 43.01
CA THR A 858 22.97 -3.02 42.20
C THR A 858 22.96 -3.71 40.82
N LEU A 859 21.88 -3.57 40.02
CA LEU A 859 21.82 -4.13 38.66
C LEU A 859 22.30 -3.16 37.57
N ALA A 860 23.38 -2.41 37.82
CA ALA A 860 23.95 -1.44 36.88
C ALA A 860 25.37 -1.79 36.38
N LYS A 861 25.93 -2.94 36.76
CA LYS A 861 27.31 -3.30 36.36
C LYS A 861 27.42 -3.97 34.98
N ASP A 862 26.40 -4.67 34.49
CA ASP A 862 26.57 -5.52 33.29
C ASP A 862 26.11 -4.92 31.96
N LEU A 863 25.55 -3.69 31.94
CA LEU A 863 25.17 -3.00 30.69
C LEU A 863 25.99 -1.74 30.40
N ARG A 864 26.87 -1.29 31.33
CA ARG A 864 27.79 -0.16 31.11
C ARG A 864 29.13 -0.54 30.49
N ARG A 865 29.42 -1.84 30.33
CA ARG A 865 30.66 -2.31 29.68
C ARG A 865 30.67 -2.15 28.15
N SER A 866 29.51 -1.95 27.51
CA SER A 866 29.43 -1.85 26.04
C SER A 866 29.71 -0.46 25.46
N SER A 867 29.74 0.61 26.27
CA SER A 867 30.09 1.96 25.82
C SER A 867 31.56 2.33 26.08
N ARG A 868 32.27 1.61 26.96
CA ARG A 868 33.68 1.91 27.33
C ARG A 868 34.76 1.17 26.53
N LEU A 869 34.42 0.30 25.58
CA LEU A 869 35.40 -0.44 24.76
C LEU A 869 35.81 0.28 23.45
N ARG A 870 35.50 1.58 23.32
CA ARG A 870 35.80 2.37 22.11
C ARG A 870 36.95 3.39 22.24
N SER A 871 37.66 3.46 23.37
CA SER A 871 38.69 4.49 23.59
C SER A 871 40.06 3.98 24.06
N LEU A 872 40.46 2.75 23.74
CA LEU A 872 41.80 2.26 24.07
C LEU A 872 42.56 1.83 22.81
N LYS A 873 43.19 2.83 22.18
CA LYS A 873 44.38 2.81 21.31
C LYS A 873 44.52 4.26 20.84
N THR A 874 45.24 5.11 21.58
CA THR A 874 46.63 5.43 21.27
C THR A 874 47.40 5.77 22.55
N LYS A 875 48.51 5.07 22.80
CA LYS A 875 49.57 5.56 23.67
C LYS A 875 50.40 6.55 22.85
N ASN A 876 50.63 7.76 23.36
CA ASN A 876 51.90 8.45 23.19
C ASN A 876 52.15 9.37 24.38
N THR A 877 53.40 9.32 24.80
CA THR A 877 54.08 9.89 25.97
C THR A 877 54.29 11.40 25.84
N HIS A 878 54.12 12.16 26.94
CA HIS A 878 55.13 13.11 27.48
C HIS A 878 54.67 13.78 28.79
N SER A 879 55.49 13.53 29.83
CA SER A 879 55.86 14.27 31.06
C SER A 879 55.17 15.55 31.57
N LEU A 880 54.94 15.56 32.91
CA LEU A 880 55.05 16.63 33.94
C LEU A 880 54.07 17.84 33.83
N SER A 881 53.42 18.37 34.87
CA SER A 881 53.84 18.61 36.26
C SER A 881 52.65 18.61 37.25
N LEU A 882 52.97 18.46 38.54
CA LEU A 882 52.08 18.57 39.70
C LEU A 882 51.54 19.99 39.87
N ASP A 883 50.26 20.12 40.24
CA ASP A 883 49.85 21.12 41.23
C ASP A 883 48.56 20.71 41.95
N SER A 884 48.54 21.04 43.23
CA SER A 884 47.67 20.53 44.30
C SER A 884 46.38 21.33 44.50
N SER A 885 45.23 20.65 44.64
CA SER A 885 44.17 20.95 45.63
C SER A 885 43.04 19.91 45.61
N PRO A 886 42.44 19.56 46.77
CA PRO A 886 41.53 18.42 46.91
C PRO A 886 40.07 18.83 46.69
N ALA A 887 39.48 18.38 45.59
CA ALA A 887 38.03 18.30 45.47
C ALA A 887 37.67 16.90 44.99
N THR A 888 37.38 16.01 45.95
CA THR A 888 36.78 14.70 45.68
C THR A 888 35.38 14.88 45.09
N ALA A 889 35.32 15.14 43.78
CA ALA A 889 34.09 15.07 43.01
C ALA A 889 33.72 13.59 42.83
N VAL A 890 32.89 13.09 43.74
CA VAL A 890 32.17 11.82 43.56
C VAL A 890 31.39 11.90 42.23
N PRO A 891 31.45 10.90 41.33
CA PRO A 891 30.72 10.95 40.08
C PRO A 891 29.21 11.00 40.36
N ARG A 892 28.55 12.12 40.02
CA ARG A 892 27.09 12.24 40.11
C ARG A 892 26.45 11.13 39.27
N LYS A 893 25.80 10.15 39.92
CA LYS A 893 24.82 9.28 39.23
C LYS A 893 23.75 10.21 38.65
N HIS A 894 23.57 10.24 37.33
CA HIS A 894 22.45 10.93 36.69
C HIS A 894 21.13 10.43 37.31
N ARG A 895 20.51 11.24 38.18
CA ARG A 895 19.20 10.99 38.78
C ARG A 895 18.14 11.63 37.89
N SER A 896 16.99 10.97 37.76
CA SER A 896 15.91 11.50 36.91
C SER A 896 15.19 12.67 37.59
N ALA A 897 14.58 13.57 36.82
CA ALA A 897 13.85 14.70 37.39
C ALA A 897 12.68 14.29 38.29
N ILE A 898 12.02 13.16 37.97
CA ILE A 898 10.99 12.56 38.84
C ILE A 898 11.60 12.14 40.18
N TYR A 899 12.73 11.43 40.14
CA TYR A 899 13.42 10.97 41.33
C TYR A 899 13.87 12.13 42.21
N GLU A 900 14.43 13.19 41.61
CA GLU A 900 14.83 14.38 42.35
C GLU A 900 13.65 15.10 42.98
N HIS A 901 12.53 15.24 42.26
CA HIS A 901 11.31 15.81 42.82
C HIS A 901 10.84 15.02 44.05
N GLN A 902 10.77 13.69 43.93
CA GLN A 902 10.40 12.81 45.04
C GLN A 902 11.34 12.98 46.25
N GLN A 903 12.65 13.11 46.03
CA GLN A 903 13.61 13.31 47.13
C GLN A 903 13.56 14.71 47.75
N GLN A 904 13.30 15.76 46.96
CA GLN A 904 13.30 17.15 47.42
C GLN A 904 12.01 17.53 48.15
N THR A 905 10.88 16.96 47.73
CA THR A 905 9.55 17.32 48.23
C THR A 905 8.94 16.25 49.12
N ASN A 906 9.52 15.04 49.17
CA ASN A 906 8.95 13.85 49.81
C ASN A 906 7.55 13.49 49.28
N HIS A 907 7.21 13.93 48.06
CA HIS A 907 5.94 13.61 47.42
C HIS A 907 5.93 12.22 46.78
N SER A 908 4.74 11.63 46.68
CA SER A 908 4.45 10.35 46.06
C SER A 908 4.14 10.50 44.56
N ILE A 909 4.61 9.55 43.76
CA ILE A 909 4.41 9.51 42.32
C ILE A 909 3.35 8.47 41.95
N ASP A 910 2.42 8.82 41.05
CA ASP A 910 1.42 7.88 40.54
C ASP A 910 2.01 6.96 39.45
N TRP A 911 2.53 5.80 39.87
CA TRP A 911 3.05 4.78 38.96
C TRP A 911 1.96 3.97 38.25
N SER A 912 0.70 4.09 38.67
CA SER A 912 -0.44 3.31 38.18
C SER A 912 -1.22 4.05 37.08
N ASN A 913 -1.51 5.33 37.28
CA ASN A 913 -2.35 6.14 36.39
C ASN A 913 -1.60 7.05 35.41
N TRP A 914 -0.36 6.71 35.08
CA TRP A 914 0.41 7.38 34.01
C TRP A 914 -0.33 7.36 32.66
N LYS A 915 -0.12 8.35 31.79
CA LYS A 915 -0.83 8.47 30.50
C LYS A 915 0.11 8.21 29.33
N ILE A 916 -0.37 7.50 28.31
CA ILE A 916 0.32 7.42 27.02
C ILE A 916 -0.13 8.59 26.17
N ILE A 917 0.80 9.49 25.83
CA ILE A 917 0.54 10.70 25.05
C ILE A 917 0.61 10.42 23.55
N ASP A 918 1.65 9.72 23.10
CA ASP A 918 1.82 9.37 21.70
C ASP A 918 2.69 8.11 21.51
N LYS A 919 2.76 7.57 20.30
CA LYS A 919 3.58 6.40 19.92
C LYS A 919 4.19 6.53 18.54
N ASP A 920 5.44 6.13 18.39
CA ASP A 920 6.08 5.96 17.09
C ASP A 920 7.21 4.92 17.17
N PRO A 921 7.20 3.88 16.31
CA PRO A 921 8.25 2.85 16.31
C PRO A 921 9.62 3.38 15.85
N HIS A 922 9.69 4.54 15.20
CA HIS A 922 10.94 5.13 14.75
C HIS A 922 11.50 6.07 15.83
N GLY A 923 12.65 5.69 16.42
CA GLY A 923 13.23 6.40 17.56
C GLY A 923 13.41 7.92 17.35
N PHE A 924 13.80 8.36 16.16
CA PHE A 924 13.91 9.80 15.85
C PHE A 924 12.54 10.51 15.80
N LYS A 925 11.51 9.88 15.24
CA LYS A 925 10.16 10.45 15.24
C LYS A 925 9.58 10.48 16.65
N LEU A 926 9.92 9.50 17.47
CA LEU A 926 9.56 9.48 18.89
C LEU A 926 10.19 10.65 19.65
N LYS A 927 11.47 10.99 19.39
CA LYS A 927 12.11 12.21 19.93
C LYS A 927 11.34 13.47 19.53
N ILE A 928 10.98 13.60 18.25
CA ILE A 928 10.20 14.75 17.76
C ILE A 928 8.83 14.81 18.47
N ARG A 929 8.14 13.68 18.61
CA ARG A 929 6.83 13.63 19.28
C ARG A 929 6.89 13.95 20.77
N GLU A 930 7.96 13.56 21.46
CA GLU A 930 8.22 13.97 22.84
C GLU A 930 8.43 15.49 22.94
N SER A 931 9.29 16.08 22.08
CA SER A 931 9.46 17.54 22.02
C SER A 931 8.12 18.26 21.80
N LEU A 932 7.29 17.77 20.88
CA LEU A 932 5.97 18.35 20.62
C LEU A 932 5.03 18.24 21.83
N ALA A 933 5.08 17.11 22.56
CA ALA A 933 4.28 16.90 23.76
C ALA A 933 4.70 17.81 24.92
N ILE A 934 6.01 17.97 25.16
CA ILE A 934 6.55 18.89 26.18
C ILE A 934 6.12 20.34 25.85
N GLN A 935 6.27 20.77 24.59
CA GLN A 935 5.86 22.10 24.17
C GLN A 935 4.35 22.35 24.31
N GLN A 936 3.53 21.34 24.06
CA GLN A 936 2.07 21.46 24.12
C GLN A 936 1.54 21.46 25.57
N HIS A 937 2.13 20.64 26.44
CA HIS A 937 1.63 20.43 27.80
C HIS A 937 2.38 21.22 28.87
N GLN A 938 3.56 21.75 28.57
CA GLN A 938 4.41 22.53 29.49
C GLN A 938 4.58 21.86 30.86
N PRO A 939 5.06 20.60 30.91
CA PRO A 939 5.25 19.87 32.17
C PRO A 939 6.31 20.54 33.05
N THR A 940 6.03 20.65 34.34
CA THR A 940 6.87 21.39 35.30
C THR A 940 8.15 20.67 35.70
N LEU A 941 8.21 19.34 35.57
CA LEU A 941 9.38 18.53 35.96
C LEU A 941 10.40 18.35 34.83
N ASN A 942 10.07 18.72 33.59
CA ASN A 942 11.00 18.61 32.47
C ASN A 942 12.03 19.75 32.52
N ARG A 943 13.32 19.41 32.69
CA ARG A 943 14.42 20.40 32.67
C ARG A 943 14.60 21.08 31.32
N THR A 944 14.41 20.32 30.24
CA THR A 944 14.57 20.78 28.86
C THR A 944 13.21 21.03 28.21
N MET A 945 13.10 22.13 27.45
CA MET A 945 11.89 22.47 26.68
C MET A 945 11.66 21.57 25.45
N SER A 946 12.70 20.84 25.00
CA SER A 946 12.58 19.87 23.90
C SER A 946 13.63 18.75 24.00
N SER A 947 13.29 17.56 23.51
CA SER A 947 14.19 16.39 23.48
C SER A 947 15.02 16.27 22.20
N THR A 948 14.63 17.05 21.19
CA THR A 948 15.38 17.31 19.96
C THR A 948 14.92 18.67 19.43
N PRO A 949 15.84 19.51 18.94
CA PRO A 949 15.47 20.72 18.21
C PRO A 949 14.67 20.37 16.94
N LEU A 950 13.70 21.21 16.62
CA LEU A 950 12.84 21.08 15.44
C LEU A 950 13.27 22.10 14.38
N ILE A 951 13.50 21.66 13.14
CA ILE A 951 14.08 22.50 12.08
C ILE A 951 13.00 23.28 11.33
N ILE A 952 11.87 22.64 11.04
CA ILE A 952 10.75 23.22 10.28
C ILE A 952 9.69 23.79 11.23
N PHE A 953 9.56 23.19 12.41
CA PHE A 953 8.57 23.55 13.41
C PHE A 953 9.23 23.92 14.76
N PRO A 954 10.04 25.00 14.84
CA PRO A 954 10.72 25.41 16.07
C PRO A 954 9.74 25.75 17.22
N GLU A 955 10.28 25.83 18.45
CA GLU A 955 9.57 25.99 19.73
C GLU A 955 8.49 27.10 19.72
N GLY A 956 7.32 26.83 20.32
CA GLY A 956 6.21 27.81 20.45
C GLY A 956 5.06 27.64 19.45
N LEU A 957 4.57 26.43 19.22
CA LEU A 957 3.48 26.11 18.29
C LEU A 957 2.22 26.98 18.48
N ARG A 958 2.02 27.98 17.61
CA ARG A 958 0.67 28.35 17.15
C ARG A 958 0.58 28.28 15.64
N ILE A 959 -0.24 27.35 15.17
CA ILE A 959 -0.79 27.34 13.80
C ILE A 959 -1.84 28.45 13.73
N THR A 960 -1.42 29.70 13.85
CA THR A 960 -2.26 30.88 13.61
C THR A 960 -1.52 31.81 12.67
N LYS A 961 -2.26 32.38 11.71
CA LYS A 961 -1.75 33.24 10.63
C LYS A 961 -0.61 34.15 11.10
N PRO A 962 0.45 34.36 10.30
CA PRO A 962 1.45 35.36 10.62
C PRO A 962 0.76 36.74 10.69
N LYS A 963 0.63 37.32 11.88
CA LYS A 963 0.41 38.76 12.04
C LYS A 963 1.76 39.41 11.81
N VAL A 964 2.11 39.63 10.54
CA VAL A 964 3.24 40.49 10.21
C VAL A 964 2.81 41.92 10.49
N LYS A 965 3.18 42.47 11.64
CA LYS A 965 3.34 43.93 11.77
C LYS A 965 4.75 44.25 11.29
N ILE A 966 4.88 44.64 10.03
CA ILE A 966 6.10 45.30 9.57
C ILE A 966 6.10 46.67 10.25
N LYS A 967 6.95 46.86 11.27
CA LYS A 967 7.34 48.21 11.66
C LYS A 967 8.26 48.71 10.55
N CYS A 968 7.74 49.64 9.74
CA CYS A 968 8.55 50.38 8.79
C CYS A 968 9.49 51.26 9.61
N VAL A 969 10.76 50.87 9.74
CA VAL A 969 11.79 51.75 10.26
C VAL A 969 12.11 52.72 9.13
N ARG A 970 11.56 53.93 9.22
CA ARG A 970 12.09 55.07 8.46
C ARG A 970 13.45 55.38 9.06
N THR A 971 14.51 55.13 8.30
CA THR A 971 15.83 55.71 8.55
C THR A 971 15.69 57.24 8.45
N LYS A 972 16.17 57.95 9.48
CA LYS A 972 16.44 59.39 9.41
C LYS A 972 17.69 59.61 8.58
#